data_AF-A0A6J2S0N3-F1
#
_entry.id   AF-A0A6J2S0N3-F1
#
_cell.length_a   1.000
_cell.length_b   1.000
_cell.length_c   1.000
_cell.angle_alpha   90.00
_cell.angle_beta   90.00
_cell.angle_gamma   90.00
#
_symmetry.space_group_name_H-M   'P 1'
#
loop_
_entity.id
_entity.type
_entity.pdbx_description
1 polymer ?
#
loop_
_entity_poly.entity_id
_entity_poly.type
_entity_poly.pdbx_seq_one_letter_code
_entity_poly.pdbx_strand_id
1 'polypeptide(L)'
;MSFRLMCVTLLGLWCCLSMSTASVYYPKTLPCDVIETNNGSVVTVDCTERSLKDVPAGIPRDTTNLTLTINHIPKLNSTSFHGLENLTEIDMRCNCVPIKVGPKDNMCTKSVIIEENTFTSLRNLRALYLDGNQLHSIPKGLPPNLILLSLEVNHIFYISKAKMAEIRNIQMLYLSQNCYYRNPCNVSYEIEEGAFLQLNNLTLLCLKSNNLSFIPNQLPTSLKELYLYNNNIQKVTDEDFKNLTNLEILDISGNCPRCYNAPFPCDPCPDNSPLDISNTAFKMLTKLKTLRLHSNSLTSVPFEWFSSTTELRVLDLSSNFLARAIGDTQFPHFLGKLEELDLSFNYELQRYPETLRLSCSFSSLKSLRILRLKGFVFQQLKPESIAPIKNLTNLEVLDLGTNFIKMTNLSILMELKSFKIISLSDNKISSPSDGQGGVGYSGGEPLYWSPMSSAAQYQSDEVREIHYFRYDEYARSCKYKDKELGTVTSFVNKNCSQFGKTLDVSRNNIFFLHARFLNLGELRCLNLSGNAMSQSLNGSEFTYLTNLQYLDFSSNRLDLLYSTAFQELKNLVILDISYNNHYFESEGLTHMLNFTINLKNLKVLLMNHNKISTSTNTELESQSLERLEFIDNRLDMLWRDGDTRYVNYFKKLSNLTVLDISYNNLNFIPPEVFSGLPDKLSELYITNNKLKDKSFDWEKLKLLNSLQVLDLSGNHLNTVPPMLSFCTKSLTKLLLNHNYILRLTPDFLKDASKLKYLDLSSNQIQHIEKSSFPDDVVNQMDMLLLHDNKFLCSCNATWFVTWLNATRVYIPRLGTDVTCVNPGAQRGHPVISVDLLACQHHYLSIILYTLMTSLVLSFLTLSISSHLFLWDVWYIYHFCRAKLKGYGRLYSQSSAYDAFVIYDKEDAAVSEWVMKEMCAHLEEHGDRRLTLCLEERDWLPGCPLIDNLSQSIHNSKRTVFVLTNRYIKSGNFTTAFYMAHQRLMDEKNDVIVLILLEKVPCNSKYLRLRKRLYKRSVLEWPTNPQAQLYFWFSLRSVLATESHKQYNNLFKETL
;
A
#
# COMPACT_ATOMS: atom_id res chain seq x y z
N MET A 1 21.42 59.38 -4.64
CA MET A 1 20.79 58.82 -5.87
C MET A 1 21.01 57.31 -6.05
N SER A 2 22.04 56.67 -5.47
CA SER A 2 22.31 55.22 -5.67
C SER A 2 21.40 54.23 -4.92
N PHE A 3 20.70 54.64 -3.85
CA PHE A 3 19.87 53.70 -3.06
C PHE A 3 18.48 53.43 -3.66
N ARG A 4 17.94 54.38 -4.44
CA ARG A 4 16.65 54.18 -5.14
C ARG A 4 16.79 53.36 -6.42
N LEU A 5 17.95 53.40 -7.08
CA LEU A 5 18.20 52.61 -8.29
C LEU A 5 18.32 51.11 -7.97
N MET A 6 18.90 50.76 -6.82
CA MET A 6 19.10 49.37 -6.39
C MET A 6 17.79 48.67 -5.99
N CYS A 7 16.85 49.39 -5.36
CA CYS A 7 15.52 48.85 -5.04
C CYS A 7 14.65 48.64 -6.29
N VAL A 8 14.75 49.51 -7.30
CA VAL A 8 13.98 49.37 -8.56
C VAL A 8 14.51 48.22 -9.41
N THR A 9 15.83 47.97 -9.42
CA THR A 9 16.41 46.80 -10.09
C THR A 9 16.07 45.49 -9.39
N LEU A 10 16.00 45.46 -8.05
CA LEU A 10 15.59 44.27 -7.28
C LEU A 10 14.10 43.94 -7.44
N LEU A 11 13.22 44.96 -7.53
CA LEU A 11 11.79 44.78 -7.85
C LEU A 11 11.56 44.37 -9.31
N GLY A 12 12.34 44.91 -10.25
CA GLY A 12 12.29 44.52 -11.66
C GLY A 12 12.74 43.07 -11.91
N LEU A 13 13.77 42.60 -11.20
CA LEU A 13 14.23 41.22 -11.24
C LEU A 13 13.24 40.24 -10.60
N TRP A 14 12.45 40.67 -9.61
CA TRP A 14 11.41 39.83 -9.00
C TRP A 14 10.17 39.68 -9.91
N CYS A 15 9.82 40.70 -10.70
CA CYS A 15 8.73 40.59 -11.69
C CYS A 15 9.12 39.81 -12.96
N CYS A 16 10.41 39.69 -13.31
CA CYS A 16 10.84 38.96 -14.51
C CYS A 16 11.06 37.45 -14.26
N LEU A 17 11.10 37.02 -13.01
CA LEU A 17 11.24 35.59 -12.63
C LEU A 17 9.91 34.84 -12.53
N SER A 18 8.76 35.50 -12.75
CA SER A 18 7.43 34.87 -12.69
C SER A 18 6.83 34.52 -14.07
N MET A 19 7.63 34.46 -15.13
CA MET A 19 7.19 33.96 -16.44
C MET A 19 8.04 32.78 -16.92
N SER A 20 8.40 31.88 -16.01
CA SER A 20 8.62 30.49 -16.38
C SER A 20 7.25 29.82 -16.51
N THR A 21 6.99 29.19 -17.65
CA THR A 21 5.84 28.31 -17.91
C THR A 21 5.43 27.58 -16.64
N ALA A 22 4.29 27.96 -16.04
CA ALA A 22 3.74 27.30 -14.89
C ALA A 22 3.33 25.88 -15.32
N SER A 23 4.19 24.90 -15.07
CA SER A 23 3.73 23.50 -15.02
C SER A 23 2.69 23.45 -13.90
N VAL A 24 1.43 23.19 -14.26
CA VAL A 24 0.33 23.07 -13.31
C VAL A 24 0.69 21.97 -12.33
N TYR A 25 0.95 22.33 -11.07
CA TYR A 25 1.35 21.38 -10.04
C TYR A 25 0.13 21.00 -9.23
N TYR A 26 -0.39 19.79 -9.45
CA TYR A 26 -1.52 19.29 -8.70
C TYR A 26 -1.11 18.85 -7.29
N PRO A 27 -1.95 19.10 -6.27
CA PRO A 27 -1.63 18.70 -4.91
C PRO A 27 -1.61 17.17 -4.80
N LYS A 28 -0.43 16.60 -4.52
CA LYS A 28 -0.24 15.15 -4.29
C LYS A 28 -0.95 14.61 -3.05
N THR A 29 -1.45 15.50 -2.19
CA THR A 29 -2.30 15.17 -1.05
C THR A 29 -3.76 14.92 -1.44
N LEU A 30 -4.15 15.19 -2.69
CA LEU A 30 -5.49 14.89 -3.17
C LEU A 30 -5.73 13.37 -3.12
N PRO A 31 -6.82 12.90 -2.50
CA PRO A 31 -7.13 11.48 -2.39
C PRO A 31 -7.71 10.90 -3.70
N CYS A 32 -7.24 11.38 -4.85
CA CYS A 32 -7.71 11.04 -6.18
C CYS A 32 -6.53 11.03 -7.15
N ASP A 33 -6.61 10.19 -8.18
CA ASP A 33 -5.59 10.17 -9.23
C ASP A 33 -5.94 11.25 -10.27
N VAL A 34 -4.96 12.08 -10.64
CA VAL A 34 -5.12 13.13 -11.66
C VAL A 34 -4.43 12.68 -12.94
N ILE A 35 -5.18 12.64 -14.03
CA ILE A 35 -4.73 12.18 -15.34
C ILE A 35 -4.95 13.31 -16.36
N GLU A 36 -3.88 13.74 -16.99
CA GLU A 36 -3.92 14.70 -18.10
C GLU A 36 -3.91 13.93 -19.42
N THR A 37 -4.87 14.24 -20.30
CA THR A 37 -4.91 13.70 -21.66
C THR A 37 -4.96 14.83 -22.68
N ASN A 38 -4.60 14.54 -23.94
CA ASN A 38 -4.60 15.51 -25.04
C ASN A 38 -3.81 16.79 -24.72
N ASN A 39 -2.54 16.65 -24.30
CA ASN A 39 -1.67 17.76 -23.91
C ASN A 39 -2.29 18.70 -22.85
N GLY A 40 -3.05 18.15 -21.90
CA GLY A 40 -3.65 18.89 -20.78
C GLY A 40 -5.00 19.57 -21.09
N SER A 41 -5.60 19.33 -22.26
CA SER A 41 -6.93 19.87 -22.57
C SER A 41 -8.08 19.15 -21.85
N VAL A 42 -7.85 17.91 -21.42
CA VAL A 42 -8.78 17.13 -20.60
C VAL A 42 -8.06 16.71 -19.34
N VAL A 43 -8.55 17.19 -18.20
CA VAL A 43 -8.03 16.90 -16.87
C VAL A 43 -9.06 16.05 -16.15
N THR A 44 -8.72 14.77 -15.97
CA THR A 44 -9.57 13.79 -15.30
C THR A 44 -9.10 13.59 -13.87
N VAL A 45 -10.01 13.74 -12.92
CA VAL A 45 -9.79 13.46 -11.51
C VAL A 45 -10.61 12.23 -11.14
N ASP A 46 -9.91 11.12 -10.88
CA ASP A 46 -10.51 9.83 -10.55
C ASP A 46 -10.37 9.51 -9.06
N CYS A 47 -11.49 9.59 -8.35
CA CYS A 47 -11.63 9.27 -6.94
C CYS A 47 -12.41 7.97 -6.74
N THR A 48 -12.37 7.03 -7.68
CA THR A 48 -13.09 5.75 -7.57
C THR A 48 -12.57 4.89 -6.41
N GLU A 49 -13.49 4.30 -5.63
CA GLU A 49 -13.18 3.36 -4.53
C GLU A 49 -12.26 3.95 -3.44
N ARG A 50 -12.45 5.22 -3.06
CA ARG A 50 -11.60 5.93 -2.07
C ARG A 50 -12.23 6.10 -0.70
N SER A 51 -13.41 5.50 -0.48
CA SER A 51 -14.19 5.60 0.77
C SER A 51 -14.45 7.05 1.22
N LEU A 52 -14.56 7.99 0.28
CA LEU A 52 -14.78 9.41 0.56
C LEU A 52 -16.15 9.65 1.19
N LYS A 53 -16.21 10.56 2.16
CA LYS A 53 -17.46 11.00 2.81
C LYS A 53 -17.95 12.35 2.32
N ASP A 54 -17.09 13.10 1.67
CA ASP A 54 -17.36 14.42 1.11
C ASP A 54 -16.57 14.58 -0.20
N VAL A 55 -16.96 15.55 -1.03
CA VAL A 55 -16.17 15.92 -2.21
C VAL A 55 -14.84 16.53 -1.73
N PRO A 56 -13.67 15.99 -2.13
CA PRO A 56 -12.38 16.45 -1.62
C PRO A 56 -12.12 17.93 -1.92
N ALA A 57 -11.57 18.65 -0.93
CA ALA A 57 -11.05 19.99 -1.15
C ALA A 57 -9.71 19.92 -1.92
N GLY A 58 -9.44 20.92 -2.76
CA GLY A 58 -8.19 20.99 -3.53
C GLY A 58 -8.23 20.32 -4.91
N ILE A 59 -9.41 19.94 -5.40
CA ILE A 59 -9.59 19.52 -6.79
C ILE A 59 -9.15 20.67 -7.73
N PRO A 60 -8.34 20.40 -8.77
CA PRO A 60 -7.85 21.42 -9.69
C PRO A 60 -8.98 22.15 -10.43
N ARG A 61 -8.89 23.48 -10.58
CA ARG A 61 -9.97 24.30 -11.20
C ARG A 61 -10.16 24.05 -12.69
N ASP A 62 -9.14 23.55 -13.36
CA ASP A 62 -9.11 23.12 -14.76
C ASP A 62 -9.67 21.71 -14.99
N THR A 63 -10.11 21.03 -13.92
CA THR A 63 -10.73 19.69 -14.01
C THR A 63 -11.95 19.72 -14.93
N THR A 64 -11.97 18.84 -15.92
CA THR A 64 -13.09 18.66 -16.86
C THR A 64 -13.95 17.46 -16.50
N ASN A 65 -13.33 16.37 -16.01
CA ASN A 65 -14.00 15.11 -15.70
C ASN A 65 -13.74 14.74 -14.24
N LEU A 66 -14.79 14.64 -13.44
CA LEU A 66 -14.71 14.27 -12.03
C LEU A 66 -15.45 12.96 -11.77
N THR A 67 -14.73 11.95 -11.27
CA THR A 67 -15.29 10.64 -10.92
C THR A 67 -15.22 10.42 -9.41
N LEU A 68 -16.37 10.22 -8.78
CA LEU A 68 -16.60 10.04 -7.34
C LEU A 68 -17.29 8.70 -7.04
N THR A 69 -17.08 7.73 -7.92
CA THR A 69 -17.82 6.46 -7.96
C THR A 69 -17.40 5.50 -6.83
N ILE A 70 -18.37 4.76 -6.27
CA ILE A 70 -18.15 3.82 -5.15
C ILE A 70 -17.47 4.52 -3.96
N ASN A 71 -18.10 5.60 -3.49
CA ASN A 71 -17.75 6.30 -2.25
C ASN A 71 -18.94 6.31 -1.29
N HIS A 72 -18.90 7.15 -0.25
CA HIS A 72 -19.91 7.23 0.81
C HIS A 72 -20.37 8.68 1.05
N ILE A 73 -20.49 9.48 -0.02
CA ILE A 73 -20.88 10.89 0.07
C ILE A 73 -22.40 10.99 0.32
N PRO A 74 -22.85 11.45 1.50
CA PRO A 74 -24.26 11.38 1.87
C PRO A 74 -25.08 12.58 1.37
N LYS A 75 -24.42 13.70 1.06
CA LYS A 75 -25.09 14.95 0.71
C LYS A 75 -24.25 15.80 -0.24
N LEU A 76 -24.91 16.46 -1.19
CA LEU A 76 -24.36 17.52 -2.03
C LEU A 76 -25.14 18.82 -1.86
N ASN A 77 -24.42 19.94 -1.92
CA ASN A 77 -24.98 21.29 -1.82
C ASN A 77 -24.32 22.24 -2.85
N SER A 78 -24.76 23.50 -2.89
CA SER A 78 -24.22 24.52 -3.82
C SER A 78 -22.72 24.81 -3.64
N THR A 79 -22.11 24.40 -2.53
CA THR A 79 -20.67 24.57 -2.26
C THR A 79 -19.82 23.37 -2.68
N SER A 80 -20.43 22.19 -2.92
CA SER A 80 -19.70 20.94 -3.20
C SER A 80 -18.79 21.01 -4.44
N PHE A 81 -19.18 21.79 -5.46
CA PHE A 81 -18.40 21.97 -6.70
C PHE A 81 -17.90 23.41 -6.89
N HIS A 82 -17.82 24.18 -5.80
CA HIS A 82 -17.43 25.58 -5.88
C HIS A 82 -16.00 25.74 -6.43
N GLY A 83 -15.86 26.52 -7.50
CA GLY A 83 -14.58 26.76 -8.19
C GLY A 83 -14.23 25.76 -9.29
N LEU A 84 -15.11 24.80 -9.61
CA LEU A 84 -14.93 23.78 -10.66
C LEU A 84 -15.81 24.08 -11.90
N GLU A 85 -15.72 25.29 -12.44
CA GLU A 85 -16.61 25.77 -13.51
C GLU A 85 -16.36 25.12 -14.89
N ASN A 86 -15.20 24.49 -15.07
CA ASN A 86 -14.81 23.80 -16.30
C ASN A 86 -15.31 22.35 -16.40
N LEU A 87 -16.02 21.86 -15.38
CA LEU A 87 -16.55 20.50 -15.39
C LEU A 87 -17.52 20.29 -16.55
N THR A 88 -17.19 19.30 -17.39
CA THR A 88 -18.02 18.79 -18.47
C THR A 88 -18.69 17.48 -18.08
N GLU A 89 -18.09 16.70 -17.17
CA GLU A 89 -18.61 15.41 -16.73
C GLU A 89 -18.47 15.24 -15.21
N ILE A 90 -19.56 14.82 -14.56
CA ILE A 90 -19.55 14.36 -13.18
C ILE A 90 -20.10 12.93 -13.14
N ASP A 91 -19.30 12.02 -12.63
CA ASP A 91 -19.71 10.66 -12.31
C ASP A 91 -19.76 10.45 -10.80
N MET A 92 -20.96 10.35 -10.23
CA MET A 92 -21.20 10.13 -8.80
C MET A 92 -21.98 8.82 -8.56
N ARG A 93 -21.69 7.79 -9.36
CA ARG A 93 -22.41 6.53 -9.26
C ARG A 93 -22.12 5.78 -7.96
N CYS A 94 -23.11 5.07 -7.47
CA CYS A 94 -22.97 4.08 -6.41
C CYS A 94 -22.41 4.63 -5.09
N ASN A 95 -22.75 5.86 -4.71
CA ASN A 95 -22.43 6.39 -3.36
C ASN A 95 -23.39 5.84 -2.29
N CYS A 96 -24.58 5.42 -2.69
CA CYS A 96 -25.56 4.77 -1.82
C CYS A 96 -26.43 3.80 -2.61
N VAL A 97 -25.91 2.60 -2.88
CA VAL A 97 -26.61 1.58 -3.66
C VAL A 97 -27.78 0.96 -2.87
N PRO A 98 -28.90 0.58 -3.52
CA PRO A 98 -30.00 -0.13 -2.86
C PRO A 98 -29.55 -1.43 -2.19
N ILE A 99 -30.17 -1.78 -1.05
CA ILE A 99 -29.74 -2.85 -0.15
C ILE A 99 -29.57 -4.21 -0.84
N LYS A 100 -30.45 -4.56 -1.79
CA LYS A 100 -30.42 -5.84 -2.52
C LYS A 100 -29.42 -5.86 -3.69
N VAL A 101 -28.94 -4.69 -4.11
CA VAL A 101 -27.95 -4.54 -5.20
C VAL A 101 -26.53 -4.46 -4.63
N GLY A 102 -26.36 -3.66 -3.58
CA GLY A 102 -25.08 -3.37 -2.95
C GLY A 102 -24.47 -4.49 -2.10
N PRO A 103 -23.22 -4.28 -1.66
CA PRO A 103 -22.52 -5.23 -0.81
C PRO A 103 -23.13 -5.25 0.60
N LYS A 104 -22.97 -6.37 1.31
CA LYS A 104 -23.66 -6.64 2.59
C LYS A 104 -22.88 -6.20 3.82
N ASP A 105 -21.59 -6.00 3.67
CA ASP A 105 -20.66 -5.50 4.68
C ASP A 105 -20.82 -3.99 4.94
N ASN A 106 -21.20 -3.21 3.93
CA ASN A 106 -21.38 -1.76 4.04
C ASN A 106 -22.70 -1.29 3.40
N MET A 107 -23.81 -1.57 4.08
CA MET A 107 -25.16 -1.25 3.59
C MET A 107 -25.50 0.23 3.78
N CYS A 108 -25.88 0.90 2.69
CA CYS A 108 -26.41 2.25 2.76
C CYS A 108 -27.93 2.24 3.04
N THR A 109 -28.36 2.88 4.13
CA THR A 109 -29.77 2.89 4.58
C THR A 109 -30.49 4.21 4.32
N LYS A 110 -29.77 5.27 3.94
CA LYS A 110 -30.33 6.62 3.71
C LYS A 110 -29.92 7.13 2.34
N SER A 111 -30.92 7.57 1.56
CA SER A 111 -30.72 8.20 0.25
C SER A 111 -29.74 9.37 0.28
N VAL A 112 -28.98 9.55 -0.80
CA VAL A 112 -28.11 10.72 -0.98
C VAL A 112 -28.97 11.97 -1.12
N ILE A 113 -28.69 12.99 -0.32
CA ILE A 113 -29.44 14.25 -0.34
C ILE A 113 -28.77 15.21 -1.32
N ILE A 114 -29.48 15.60 -2.39
CA ILE A 114 -29.02 16.63 -3.33
C ILE A 114 -29.86 17.89 -3.10
N GLU A 115 -29.25 18.96 -2.59
CA GLU A 115 -29.96 20.23 -2.39
C GLU A 115 -30.32 20.89 -3.72
N GLU A 116 -31.39 21.69 -3.71
CA GLU A 116 -31.80 22.45 -4.89
C GLU A 116 -30.66 23.37 -5.35
N ASN A 117 -30.50 23.48 -6.67
CA ASN A 117 -29.51 24.32 -7.33
C ASN A 117 -28.03 23.89 -7.18
N THR A 118 -27.75 22.70 -6.62
CA THR A 118 -26.38 22.14 -6.49
C THR A 118 -25.56 22.21 -7.78
N PHE A 119 -26.17 21.95 -8.94
CA PHE A 119 -25.49 21.91 -10.25
C PHE A 119 -25.66 23.17 -11.11
N THR A 120 -26.43 24.16 -10.66
CA THR A 120 -26.81 25.33 -11.48
C THR A 120 -25.63 26.19 -11.93
N SER A 121 -24.57 26.28 -11.11
CA SER A 121 -23.36 27.05 -11.41
C SER A 121 -22.50 26.41 -12.51
N LEU A 122 -22.66 25.11 -12.78
CA LEU A 122 -21.83 24.32 -13.69
C LEU A 122 -22.33 24.44 -15.14
N ARG A 123 -22.11 25.62 -15.74
CA ARG A 123 -22.63 25.96 -17.08
C ARG A 123 -22.07 25.09 -18.21
N ASN A 124 -20.89 24.50 -18.01
CA ASN A 124 -20.24 23.65 -19.01
C ASN A 124 -20.58 22.16 -18.88
N LEU A 125 -21.36 21.78 -17.86
CA LEU A 125 -21.68 20.38 -17.59
C LEU A 125 -22.53 19.79 -18.71
N ARG A 126 -22.04 18.69 -19.29
CA ARG A 126 -22.67 17.95 -20.39
C ARG A 126 -23.14 16.57 -19.97
N ALA A 127 -22.43 15.89 -19.07
CA ALA A 127 -22.77 14.54 -18.62
C ALA A 127 -22.85 14.46 -17.09
N LEU A 128 -23.93 13.88 -16.58
CA LEU A 128 -24.16 13.69 -15.16
C LEU A 128 -24.65 12.26 -14.88
N TYR A 129 -23.86 11.51 -14.11
CA TYR A 129 -24.21 10.15 -13.67
C TYR A 129 -24.50 10.13 -12.17
N LEU A 130 -25.74 9.77 -11.83
CA LEU A 130 -26.26 9.68 -10.47
C LEU A 130 -26.85 8.29 -10.18
N ASP A 131 -26.36 7.26 -10.87
CA ASP A 131 -26.85 5.90 -10.72
C ASP A 131 -26.57 5.35 -9.31
N GLY A 132 -27.47 4.54 -8.75
CA GLY A 132 -27.19 3.84 -7.50
C GLY A 132 -27.03 4.75 -6.28
N ASN A 133 -27.90 5.76 -6.13
CA ASN A 133 -27.88 6.72 -5.03
C ASN A 133 -29.17 6.74 -4.20
N GLN A 134 -30.08 5.77 -4.45
CA GLN A 134 -31.40 5.66 -3.82
C GLN A 134 -32.25 6.93 -3.95
N LEU A 135 -32.08 7.75 -5.00
CA LEU A 135 -32.83 8.99 -5.21
C LEU A 135 -34.31 8.72 -5.47
N HIS A 136 -35.20 9.52 -4.88
CA HIS A 136 -36.66 9.40 -5.08
C HIS A 136 -37.21 10.30 -6.19
N SER A 137 -36.42 11.27 -6.65
CA SER A 137 -36.82 12.19 -7.70
C SER A 137 -35.62 12.69 -8.50
N ILE A 138 -35.87 13.09 -9.75
CA ILE A 138 -34.91 13.83 -10.56
C ILE A 138 -34.52 15.13 -9.83
N PRO A 139 -33.23 15.42 -9.65
CA PRO A 139 -32.78 16.66 -9.00
C PRO A 139 -33.26 17.91 -9.75
N LYS A 140 -33.63 18.96 -9.00
CA LYS A 140 -34.03 20.26 -9.57
C LYS A 140 -32.83 21.17 -9.82
N GLY A 141 -32.97 22.09 -10.78
CA GLY A 141 -31.93 23.07 -11.08
C GLY A 141 -30.74 22.44 -11.82
N LEU A 142 -31.01 21.51 -12.73
CA LEU A 142 -29.99 20.97 -13.62
C LEU A 142 -29.60 22.01 -14.67
N PRO A 143 -28.31 22.08 -15.07
CA PRO A 143 -27.85 23.06 -16.04
C PRO A 143 -28.46 22.81 -17.43
N PRO A 144 -28.79 23.87 -18.20
CA PRO A 144 -29.50 23.74 -19.47
C PRO A 144 -28.64 23.10 -20.58
N ASN A 145 -27.31 23.05 -20.43
CA ASN A 145 -26.41 22.47 -21.42
C ASN A 145 -26.20 20.95 -21.26
N LEU A 146 -26.91 20.33 -20.32
CA LEU A 146 -26.79 18.90 -20.05
C LEU A 146 -27.28 18.08 -21.27
N ILE A 147 -26.44 17.15 -21.72
CA ILE A 147 -26.64 16.27 -22.87
C ILE A 147 -26.98 14.86 -22.40
N LEU A 148 -26.31 14.37 -21.35
CA LEU A 148 -26.47 13.03 -20.79
C LEU A 148 -26.85 13.09 -19.31
N LEU A 149 -27.92 12.39 -18.94
CA LEU A 149 -28.36 12.22 -17.57
C LEU A 149 -28.62 10.74 -17.31
N SER A 150 -27.93 10.19 -16.31
CA SER A 150 -28.07 8.80 -15.89
C SER A 150 -28.57 8.72 -14.45
N LEU A 151 -29.69 8.04 -14.26
CA LEU A 151 -30.40 7.87 -12.99
C LEU A 151 -30.80 6.40 -12.75
N GLU A 152 -29.97 5.46 -13.20
CA GLU A 152 -30.22 4.04 -13.04
C GLU A 152 -30.15 3.61 -11.56
N VAL A 153 -30.84 2.53 -11.18
CA VAL A 153 -30.70 1.92 -9.84
C VAL A 153 -31.02 2.92 -8.69
N ASN A 154 -32.04 3.77 -8.90
CA ASN A 154 -32.58 4.69 -7.90
C ASN A 154 -34.00 4.26 -7.48
N HIS A 155 -34.75 5.11 -6.79
CA HIS A 155 -36.16 4.88 -6.42
C HIS A 155 -37.09 5.88 -7.12
N ILE A 156 -36.83 6.17 -8.40
CA ILE A 156 -37.63 7.10 -9.22
C ILE A 156 -38.67 6.29 -10.01
N PHE A 157 -39.90 6.26 -9.52
CA PHE A 157 -41.03 5.51 -10.12
C PHE A 157 -42.19 6.39 -10.59
N TYR A 158 -42.05 7.72 -10.53
CA TYR A 158 -43.04 8.67 -11.06
C TYR A 158 -42.34 9.77 -11.88
N ILE A 159 -42.69 9.84 -13.17
CA ILE A 159 -42.15 10.79 -14.13
C ILE A 159 -43.23 11.81 -14.51
N SER A 160 -42.99 13.07 -14.18
CA SER A 160 -43.88 14.19 -14.52
C SER A 160 -43.34 15.04 -15.67
N LYS A 161 -44.27 15.58 -16.46
CA LYS A 161 -44.03 16.51 -17.56
C LYS A 161 -43.38 17.80 -17.09
N ALA A 162 -43.75 18.29 -15.90
CA ALA A 162 -43.15 19.49 -15.32
C ALA A 162 -41.64 19.34 -15.08
N LYS A 163 -41.18 18.19 -14.55
CA LYS A 163 -39.75 17.92 -14.32
C LYS A 163 -38.99 17.72 -15.63
N MET A 164 -39.59 17.05 -16.61
CA MET A 164 -38.98 16.87 -17.93
C MET A 164 -38.82 18.20 -18.68
N ALA A 165 -39.73 19.16 -18.46
CA ALA A 165 -39.64 20.48 -19.06
C ALA A 165 -38.42 21.30 -18.59
N GLU A 166 -37.74 20.92 -17.50
CA GLU A 166 -36.50 21.54 -17.01
C GLU A 166 -35.25 21.09 -17.80
N ILE A 167 -35.27 19.90 -18.43
CA ILE A 167 -34.09 19.27 -19.08
C ILE A 167 -34.23 19.16 -20.62
N ARG A 168 -34.69 20.24 -21.28
CA ARG A 168 -35.09 20.21 -22.70
C ARG A 168 -33.99 19.86 -23.71
N ASN A 169 -32.73 20.11 -23.38
CA ASN A 169 -31.60 19.90 -24.28
C ASN A 169 -30.97 18.51 -24.19
N ILE A 170 -31.50 17.64 -23.33
CA ILE A 170 -30.98 16.29 -23.10
C ILE A 170 -31.06 15.46 -24.41
N GLN A 171 -30.01 14.70 -24.69
CA GLN A 171 -29.93 13.77 -25.82
C GLN A 171 -29.99 12.31 -25.35
N MET A 172 -29.38 12.00 -24.20
CA MET A 172 -29.30 10.64 -23.66
C MET A 172 -29.87 10.61 -22.24
N LEU A 173 -30.94 9.84 -22.03
CA LEU A 173 -31.63 9.73 -20.75
C LEU A 173 -31.74 8.27 -20.32
N TYR A 174 -31.09 7.92 -19.20
CA TYR A 174 -31.15 6.59 -18.59
C TYR A 174 -31.94 6.64 -17.29
N LEU A 175 -33.09 5.96 -17.26
CA LEU A 175 -34.02 5.87 -16.13
C LEU A 175 -34.23 4.41 -15.69
N SER A 176 -33.29 3.53 -16.02
CA SER A 176 -33.35 2.08 -15.85
C SER A 176 -33.33 1.57 -14.41
N GLN A 177 -33.79 0.33 -14.17
CA GLN A 177 -33.57 -0.40 -12.91
C GLN A 177 -34.08 0.31 -11.64
N ASN A 178 -35.08 1.18 -11.77
CA ASN A 178 -35.71 1.89 -10.65
C ASN A 178 -36.82 1.07 -9.98
N CYS A 179 -37.35 0.04 -10.65
CA CYS A 179 -38.31 -0.89 -10.06
C CYS A 179 -38.23 -2.29 -10.67
N TYR A 180 -37.55 -3.21 -9.98
CA TYR A 180 -37.43 -4.63 -10.38
C TYR A 180 -37.07 -5.53 -9.19
N TYR A 181 -36.89 -6.84 -9.38
CA TYR A 181 -36.73 -7.79 -8.26
C TYR A 181 -35.55 -7.50 -7.30
N ARG A 182 -34.42 -6.95 -7.78
CA ARG A 182 -33.31 -6.52 -6.90
C ARG A 182 -33.42 -5.07 -6.42
N ASN A 183 -34.37 -4.28 -6.93
CA ASN A 183 -34.66 -2.93 -6.45
C ASN A 183 -36.19 -2.70 -6.50
N PRO A 184 -36.95 -3.35 -5.60
CA PRO A 184 -38.41 -3.35 -5.69
C PRO A 184 -38.99 -2.01 -5.20
N CYS A 185 -40.02 -1.50 -5.88
CA CYS A 185 -40.71 -0.26 -5.50
C CYS A 185 -42.10 -0.48 -4.87
N ASN A 186 -42.65 -1.70 -4.92
CA ASN A 186 -43.99 -2.06 -4.40
C ASN A 186 -45.18 -1.24 -4.97
N VAL A 187 -44.95 -0.46 -6.02
CA VAL A 187 -45.96 0.35 -6.73
C VAL A 187 -45.82 0.17 -8.24
N SER A 188 -46.81 0.60 -9.01
CA SER A 188 -46.68 0.72 -10.47
C SER A 188 -45.80 1.90 -10.83
N TYR A 189 -45.00 1.75 -11.89
CA TYR A 189 -44.23 2.85 -12.45
C TYR A 189 -45.13 3.73 -13.29
N GLU A 190 -45.18 5.02 -12.97
CA GLU A 190 -46.11 5.98 -13.55
C GLU A 190 -45.38 7.05 -14.38
N ILE A 191 -45.91 7.32 -15.57
CA ILE A 191 -45.39 8.33 -16.50
C ILE A 191 -46.57 9.17 -16.97
N GLU A 192 -46.52 10.48 -16.77
CA GLU A 192 -47.54 11.40 -17.26
C GLU A 192 -47.61 11.41 -18.80
N GLU A 193 -48.82 11.59 -19.33
CA GLU A 193 -49.03 11.64 -20.78
C GLU A 193 -48.22 12.77 -21.44
N GLY A 194 -47.43 12.41 -22.45
CA GLY A 194 -46.55 13.36 -23.14
C GLY A 194 -45.43 13.93 -22.26
N ALA A 195 -45.01 13.23 -21.20
CA ALA A 195 -43.92 13.66 -20.33
C ALA A 195 -42.61 13.93 -21.11
N PHE A 196 -42.30 13.12 -22.12
CA PHE A 196 -41.08 13.24 -22.93
C PHE A 196 -41.25 14.08 -24.19
N LEU A 197 -42.47 14.52 -24.52
CA LEU A 197 -42.80 15.16 -25.80
C LEU A 197 -41.99 16.43 -26.08
N GLN A 198 -41.64 17.20 -25.03
CA GLN A 198 -40.89 18.46 -25.16
C GLN A 198 -39.38 18.26 -25.35
N LEU A 199 -38.86 17.03 -25.24
CA LEU A 199 -37.45 16.70 -25.34
C LEU A 199 -37.04 16.49 -26.80
N ASN A 200 -37.09 17.56 -27.59
CA ASN A 200 -36.90 17.50 -29.06
C ASN A 200 -35.50 17.07 -29.51
N ASN A 201 -34.51 17.09 -28.61
CA ASN A 201 -33.14 16.66 -28.88
C ASN A 201 -32.85 15.23 -28.41
N LEU A 202 -33.82 14.56 -27.78
CA LEU A 202 -33.63 13.24 -27.18
C LEU A 202 -33.41 12.19 -28.28
N THR A 203 -32.24 11.55 -28.28
CA THR A 203 -31.87 10.50 -29.22
C THR A 203 -31.89 9.12 -28.57
N LEU A 204 -31.62 9.01 -27.28
CA LEU A 204 -31.61 7.75 -26.53
C LEU A 204 -32.47 7.85 -25.29
N LEU A 205 -33.43 6.93 -25.17
CA LEU A 205 -34.25 6.75 -23.96
C LEU A 205 -34.16 5.30 -23.47
N CYS A 206 -33.70 5.12 -22.23
CA CYS A 206 -33.62 3.80 -21.59
C CYS A 206 -34.52 3.72 -20.36
N LEU A 207 -35.52 2.84 -20.44
CA LEU A 207 -36.58 2.62 -19.44
C LEU A 207 -36.69 1.14 -19.05
N LYS A 208 -35.60 0.39 -19.19
CA LYS A 208 -35.56 -1.04 -18.85
C LYS A 208 -35.77 -1.31 -17.36
N SER A 209 -36.27 -2.49 -17.01
CA SER A 209 -36.35 -2.96 -15.62
C SER A 209 -37.01 -1.96 -14.66
N ASN A 210 -38.15 -1.42 -15.09
CA ASN A 210 -38.92 -0.42 -14.37
C ASN A 210 -40.33 -0.87 -14.02
N ASN A 211 -40.70 -2.12 -14.31
CA ASN A 211 -42.05 -2.64 -14.07
C ASN A 211 -43.15 -1.83 -14.80
N LEU A 212 -42.84 -1.32 -16.01
CA LEU A 212 -43.81 -0.62 -16.86
C LEU A 212 -44.85 -1.60 -17.41
N SER A 213 -46.13 -1.22 -17.37
CA SER A 213 -47.23 -2.01 -17.97
C SER A 213 -47.63 -1.56 -19.37
N PHE A 214 -47.16 -0.39 -19.81
CA PHE A 214 -47.47 0.22 -21.10
C PHE A 214 -46.27 0.97 -21.68
N ILE A 215 -46.30 1.20 -23.00
CA ILE A 215 -45.32 2.04 -23.70
C ILE A 215 -45.73 3.51 -23.53
N PRO A 216 -44.82 4.42 -23.12
CA PRO A 216 -45.18 5.83 -22.94
C PRO A 216 -45.73 6.45 -24.23
N ASN A 217 -46.90 7.09 -24.13
CA ASN A 217 -47.52 7.76 -25.28
C ASN A 217 -46.75 9.04 -25.68
N GLN A 218 -46.79 9.38 -26.97
CA GLN A 218 -46.23 10.63 -27.52
C GLN A 218 -44.72 10.80 -27.27
N LEU A 219 -43.94 9.76 -27.50
CA LEU A 219 -42.47 9.83 -27.52
C LEU A 219 -41.94 10.77 -28.62
N PRO A 220 -40.81 11.46 -28.40
CA PRO A 220 -40.30 12.44 -29.35
C PRO A 220 -39.74 11.78 -30.63
N THR A 221 -39.98 12.41 -31.78
CA THR A 221 -39.60 11.90 -33.12
C THR A 221 -38.09 11.92 -33.38
N SER A 222 -37.32 12.57 -32.51
CA SER A 222 -35.85 12.63 -32.54
C SER A 222 -35.19 11.33 -32.08
N LEU A 223 -35.94 10.43 -31.43
CA LEU A 223 -35.40 9.18 -30.89
C LEU A 223 -34.78 8.30 -31.98
N LYS A 224 -33.60 7.79 -31.67
CA LYS A 224 -32.84 6.80 -32.42
C LYS A 224 -32.76 5.47 -31.66
N GLU A 225 -32.73 5.51 -30.34
CA GLU A 225 -32.57 4.32 -29.51
C GLU A 225 -33.63 4.31 -28.39
N LEU A 226 -34.39 3.22 -28.32
CA LEU A 226 -35.43 3.03 -27.33
C LEU A 226 -35.30 1.66 -26.67
N TYR A 227 -35.05 1.66 -25.37
CA TYR A 227 -34.90 0.44 -24.57
C TYR A 227 -36.03 0.33 -23.55
N LEU A 228 -36.89 -0.66 -23.73
CA LEU A 228 -38.09 -0.94 -22.93
C LEU A 228 -38.09 -2.38 -22.39
N TYR A 229 -36.94 -3.05 -22.45
CA TYR A 229 -36.83 -4.46 -22.10
C TYR A 229 -36.93 -4.73 -20.59
N ASN A 230 -37.28 -5.97 -20.22
CA ASN A 230 -37.51 -6.42 -18.85
C ASN A 230 -38.54 -5.58 -18.09
N ASN A 231 -39.65 -5.23 -18.74
CA ASN A 231 -40.81 -4.61 -18.12
C ASN A 231 -41.98 -5.61 -18.09
N ASN A 232 -43.21 -5.13 -17.85
CA ASN A 232 -44.43 -5.94 -17.77
C ASN A 232 -45.45 -5.52 -18.85
N ILE A 233 -44.95 -5.14 -20.04
CA ILE A 233 -45.78 -4.70 -21.16
C ILE A 233 -46.41 -5.93 -21.82
N GLN A 234 -47.74 -6.00 -21.88
CA GLN A 234 -48.43 -7.18 -22.44
C GLN A 234 -48.87 -6.99 -23.90
N LYS A 235 -49.02 -5.73 -24.35
CA LYS A 235 -49.55 -5.40 -25.67
C LYS A 235 -48.79 -4.22 -26.29
N VAL A 236 -48.54 -4.33 -27.60
CA VAL A 236 -47.94 -3.31 -28.45
C VAL A 236 -48.90 -2.99 -29.60
N THR A 237 -49.38 -1.76 -29.64
CA THR A 237 -50.38 -1.27 -30.59
C THR A 237 -49.76 -0.46 -31.74
N ASP A 238 -50.55 -0.16 -32.77
CA ASP A 238 -50.10 0.64 -33.92
C ASP A 238 -49.79 2.10 -33.57
N GLU A 239 -50.33 2.61 -32.46
CA GLU A 239 -50.13 4.00 -32.04
C GLU A 239 -48.83 4.18 -31.23
N ASP A 240 -48.31 3.14 -30.60
CA ASP A 240 -47.19 3.21 -29.65
C ASP A 240 -45.88 3.72 -30.30
N PHE A 241 -45.64 3.36 -31.57
CA PHE A 241 -44.42 3.70 -32.31
C PHE A 241 -44.66 4.56 -33.55
N LYS A 242 -45.89 5.02 -33.77
CA LYS A 242 -46.35 5.67 -35.01
C LYS A 242 -45.50 6.85 -35.47
N ASN A 243 -44.98 7.64 -34.53
CA ASN A 243 -44.21 8.86 -34.81
C ASN A 243 -42.68 8.65 -34.78
N LEU A 244 -42.18 7.45 -34.47
CA LEU A 244 -40.75 7.17 -34.25
C LEU A 244 -40.01 6.82 -35.54
N THR A 245 -40.15 7.65 -36.58
CA THR A 245 -39.60 7.36 -37.92
C THR A 245 -38.06 7.40 -38.00
N ASN A 246 -37.39 7.96 -36.99
CA ASN A 246 -35.93 8.03 -36.92
C ASN A 246 -35.29 6.91 -36.08
N LEU A 247 -36.09 5.99 -35.54
CA LEU A 247 -35.61 4.94 -34.65
C LEU A 247 -34.70 3.96 -35.40
N GLU A 248 -33.52 3.73 -34.84
CA GLU A 248 -32.49 2.82 -35.33
C GLU A 248 -32.39 1.55 -34.47
N ILE A 249 -32.63 1.65 -33.16
CA ILE A 249 -32.58 0.53 -32.21
C ILE A 249 -33.87 0.51 -31.37
N LEU A 250 -34.55 -0.65 -31.38
CA LEU A 250 -35.68 -0.94 -30.51
C LEU A 250 -35.45 -2.25 -29.75
N ASP A 251 -35.55 -2.19 -28.43
CA ASP A 251 -35.44 -3.36 -27.56
C ASP A 251 -36.65 -3.45 -26.63
N ILE A 252 -37.52 -4.43 -26.89
CA ILE A 252 -38.71 -4.74 -26.08
C ILE A 252 -38.63 -6.16 -25.51
N SER A 253 -37.42 -6.67 -25.31
CA SER A 253 -37.16 -8.02 -24.80
C SER A 253 -37.70 -8.23 -23.38
N GLY A 254 -38.01 -9.46 -22.97
CA GLY A 254 -38.31 -9.78 -21.57
C GLY A 254 -39.60 -9.17 -21.00
N ASN A 255 -40.57 -8.79 -21.84
CA ASN A 255 -41.85 -8.21 -21.41
C ASN A 255 -42.93 -9.28 -21.13
N CYS A 256 -42.90 -10.39 -21.87
CA CYS A 256 -43.62 -11.62 -21.57
C CYS A 256 -42.64 -12.80 -21.53
N PRO A 257 -41.82 -12.90 -20.46
CA PRO A 257 -40.61 -13.72 -20.49
C PRO A 257 -40.88 -15.21 -20.50
N ARG A 258 -40.00 -15.94 -21.21
CA ARG A 258 -39.91 -17.40 -21.11
C ARG A 258 -39.15 -17.75 -19.83
N CYS A 259 -39.86 -18.14 -18.78
CA CYS A 259 -39.27 -18.31 -17.44
C CYS A 259 -38.62 -19.69 -17.17
N TYR A 260 -38.71 -20.64 -18.09
CA TYR A 260 -38.16 -21.99 -17.88
C TYR A 260 -36.63 -21.94 -17.70
N ASN A 261 -36.13 -22.43 -16.55
CA ASN A 261 -34.73 -22.36 -16.10
C ASN A 261 -34.16 -20.93 -15.93
N ALA A 262 -35.00 -19.91 -15.77
CA ALA A 262 -34.52 -18.57 -15.44
C ALA A 262 -33.80 -18.56 -14.07
N PRO A 263 -32.55 -18.06 -13.97
CA PRO A 263 -31.79 -18.00 -12.72
C PRO A 263 -32.18 -16.80 -11.84
N PHE A 264 -33.33 -16.20 -12.11
CA PHE A 264 -33.89 -15.04 -11.42
C PHE A 264 -35.40 -15.19 -11.27
N PRO A 265 -36.04 -14.50 -10.30
CA PRO A 265 -37.50 -14.46 -10.20
C PRO A 265 -38.09 -13.96 -11.51
N CYS A 266 -38.93 -14.78 -12.14
CA CYS A 266 -39.47 -14.54 -13.47
C CYS A 266 -40.96 -14.85 -13.47
N ASP A 267 -41.75 -13.85 -13.86
CA ASP A 267 -43.20 -13.94 -13.94
C ASP A 267 -43.62 -13.87 -15.42
N PRO A 268 -44.18 -14.96 -16.00
CA PRO A 268 -44.67 -14.93 -17.37
C PRO A 268 -45.99 -14.15 -17.48
N CYS A 269 -46.35 -13.74 -18.69
CA CYS A 269 -47.66 -13.14 -18.96
C CYS A 269 -48.81 -14.14 -18.68
N PRO A 270 -50.03 -13.64 -18.39
CA PRO A 270 -51.19 -14.49 -18.11
C PRO A 270 -51.39 -15.58 -19.17
N ASP A 271 -51.75 -16.79 -18.73
CA ASP A 271 -51.93 -17.98 -19.58
C ASP A 271 -50.68 -18.39 -20.41
N ASN A 272 -49.49 -17.93 -20.03
CA ASN A 272 -48.26 -18.06 -20.82
C ASN A 272 -48.41 -17.50 -22.24
N SER A 273 -49.23 -16.45 -22.39
CA SER A 273 -49.43 -15.78 -23.67
C SER A 273 -48.13 -15.10 -24.16
N PRO A 274 -47.90 -15.06 -25.48
CA PRO A 274 -46.84 -14.25 -26.06
C PRO A 274 -47.15 -12.76 -25.89
N LEU A 275 -46.12 -11.92 -26.03
CA LEU A 275 -46.30 -10.48 -26.20
C LEU A 275 -47.21 -10.22 -27.42
N ASP A 276 -48.35 -9.56 -27.22
CA ASP A 276 -49.31 -9.24 -28.29
C ASP A 276 -48.82 -8.01 -29.08
N ILE A 277 -48.20 -8.25 -30.25
CA ILE A 277 -47.68 -7.20 -31.13
C ILE A 277 -48.56 -7.11 -32.38
N SER A 278 -49.18 -5.94 -32.59
CA SER A 278 -49.94 -5.67 -33.81
C SER A 278 -49.10 -5.89 -35.08
N ASN A 279 -49.69 -6.46 -36.13
CA ASN A 279 -49.02 -6.72 -37.40
C ASN A 279 -48.46 -5.45 -38.07
N THR A 280 -48.99 -4.28 -37.73
CA THR A 280 -48.56 -2.99 -38.27
C THR A 280 -47.76 -2.12 -37.28
N ALA A 281 -47.43 -2.64 -36.09
CA ALA A 281 -46.72 -1.90 -35.04
C ALA A 281 -45.39 -1.30 -35.52
N PHE A 282 -44.63 -2.02 -36.35
CA PHE A 282 -43.31 -1.59 -36.83
C PHE A 282 -43.34 -0.88 -38.19
N LYS A 283 -44.52 -0.70 -38.79
CA LYS A 283 -44.67 -0.20 -40.17
C LYS A 283 -44.00 1.17 -40.40
N MET A 284 -44.00 2.04 -39.40
CA MET A 284 -43.43 3.38 -39.50
C MET A 284 -41.92 3.45 -39.21
N LEU A 285 -41.32 2.35 -38.71
CA LEU A 285 -39.91 2.28 -38.26
C LEU A 285 -38.94 2.02 -39.42
N THR A 286 -38.99 2.86 -40.45
CA THR A 286 -38.27 2.64 -41.72
C THR A 286 -36.73 2.68 -41.61
N LYS A 287 -36.18 3.32 -40.57
CA LYS A 287 -34.73 3.40 -40.30
C LYS A 287 -34.20 2.36 -39.32
N LEU A 288 -35.05 1.43 -38.88
CA LEU A 288 -34.69 0.46 -37.86
C LEU A 288 -33.57 -0.47 -38.36
N LYS A 289 -32.48 -0.54 -37.58
CA LYS A 289 -31.30 -1.37 -37.83
C LYS A 289 -31.22 -2.54 -36.86
N THR A 290 -31.66 -2.36 -35.62
CA THR A 290 -31.61 -3.39 -34.58
C THR A 290 -32.98 -3.54 -33.95
N LEU A 291 -33.50 -4.77 -33.95
CA LEU A 291 -34.72 -5.14 -33.27
C LEU A 291 -34.45 -6.32 -32.35
N ARG A 292 -34.75 -6.16 -31.06
CA ARG A 292 -34.60 -7.24 -30.07
C ARG A 292 -35.94 -7.58 -29.45
N LEU A 293 -36.29 -8.86 -29.58
CA LEU A 293 -37.50 -9.50 -29.12
C LEU A 293 -37.14 -10.74 -28.28
N HIS A 294 -35.99 -10.71 -27.61
CA HIS A 294 -35.54 -11.81 -26.75
C HIS A 294 -36.55 -12.07 -25.64
N SER A 295 -36.82 -13.33 -25.32
CA SER A 295 -37.67 -13.74 -24.19
C SER A 295 -39.02 -13.00 -24.15
N ASN A 296 -39.81 -13.13 -25.21
CA ASN A 296 -41.17 -12.58 -25.31
C ASN A 296 -42.24 -13.66 -25.53
N SER A 297 -41.87 -14.93 -25.28
CA SER A 297 -42.71 -16.11 -25.41
C SER A 297 -43.36 -16.26 -26.80
N LEU A 298 -42.79 -15.66 -27.84
CA LEU A 298 -43.33 -15.67 -29.21
C LEU A 298 -43.42 -17.10 -29.77
N THR A 299 -44.56 -17.43 -30.39
CA THR A 299 -44.80 -18.75 -31.01
C THR A 299 -44.73 -18.70 -32.54
N SER A 300 -44.86 -17.51 -33.12
CA SER A 300 -44.73 -17.26 -34.55
C SER A 300 -44.13 -15.87 -34.79
N VAL A 301 -43.62 -15.64 -35.99
CA VAL A 301 -43.07 -14.36 -36.43
C VAL A 301 -43.77 -13.96 -37.74
N PRO A 302 -44.75 -13.05 -37.68
CA PRO A 302 -45.43 -12.51 -38.85
C PRO A 302 -44.44 -11.81 -39.79
N PHE A 303 -44.61 -11.98 -41.10
CA PHE A 303 -43.73 -11.32 -42.09
C PHE A 303 -44.06 -9.82 -42.23
N GLU A 304 -45.29 -9.43 -41.87
CA GLU A 304 -45.81 -8.06 -41.91
C GLU A 304 -44.97 -7.09 -41.09
N TRP A 305 -44.42 -7.57 -39.96
CA TRP A 305 -43.50 -6.83 -39.09
C TRP A 305 -42.31 -6.25 -39.84
N PHE A 306 -41.82 -6.97 -40.87
CA PHE A 306 -40.61 -6.61 -41.60
C PHE A 306 -40.88 -6.01 -42.99
N SER A 307 -42.15 -5.85 -43.35
CA SER A 307 -42.56 -5.33 -44.67
C SER A 307 -41.99 -3.94 -44.98
N SER A 308 -41.77 -3.11 -43.95
CA SER A 308 -41.29 -1.72 -44.06
C SER A 308 -39.91 -1.48 -43.43
N THR A 309 -39.36 -2.45 -42.69
CA THR A 309 -38.06 -2.33 -41.98
C THR A 309 -36.91 -2.91 -42.79
N THR A 310 -36.71 -2.40 -44.01
CA THR A 310 -35.75 -2.99 -44.97
C THR A 310 -34.28 -2.74 -44.62
N GLU A 311 -33.98 -1.82 -43.69
CA GLU A 311 -32.62 -1.50 -43.23
C GLU A 311 -32.15 -2.34 -42.03
N LEU A 312 -32.95 -3.33 -41.61
CA LEU A 312 -32.64 -4.16 -40.44
C LEU A 312 -31.37 -4.98 -40.65
N ARG A 313 -30.45 -4.88 -39.67
CA ARG A 313 -29.14 -5.54 -39.63
C ARG A 313 -29.03 -6.58 -38.53
N VAL A 314 -29.65 -6.32 -37.37
CA VAL A 314 -29.59 -7.22 -36.21
C VAL A 314 -31.01 -7.56 -35.77
N LEU A 315 -31.31 -8.85 -35.68
CA LEU A 315 -32.57 -9.37 -35.18
C LEU A 315 -32.32 -10.43 -34.11
N ASP A 316 -32.76 -10.16 -32.88
CA ASP A 316 -32.71 -11.10 -31.77
C ASP A 316 -34.10 -11.62 -31.46
N LEU A 317 -34.30 -12.92 -31.66
CA LEU A 317 -35.51 -13.69 -31.40
C LEU A 317 -35.22 -14.83 -30.40
N SER A 318 -34.12 -14.74 -29.64
CA SER A 318 -33.72 -15.77 -28.70
C SER A 318 -34.71 -15.95 -27.53
N SER A 319 -34.69 -17.12 -26.90
CA SER A 319 -35.52 -17.47 -25.75
C SER A 319 -37.04 -17.33 -25.98
N ASN A 320 -37.53 -17.59 -27.19
CA ASN A 320 -38.96 -17.66 -27.52
C ASN A 320 -39.41 -19.14 -27.71
N PHE A 321 -40.57 -19.39 -28.31
CA PHE A 321 -41.09 -20.74 -28.60
C PHE A 321 -41.20 -20.98 -30.12
N LEU A 322 -40.17 -20.60 -30.89
CA LEU A 322 -40.22 -20.56 -32.35
C LEU A 322 -39.77 -21.84 -33.06
N ALA A 323 -39.38 -22.91 -32.34
CA ALA A 323 -38.84 -24.13 -32.97
C ALA A 323 -39.72 -24.72 -34.08
N ARG A 324 -41.06 -24.69 -33.95
CA ARG A 324 -41.97 -25.12 -35.04
C ARG A 324 -42.03 -24.13 -36.18
N ALA A 325 -42.19 -22.85 -35.85
CA ALA A 325 -42.39 -21.78 -36.83
C ALA A 325 -41.18 -21.59 -37.76
N ILE A 326 -39.95 -21.83 -37.27
CA ILE A 326 -38.73 -21.63 -38.07
C ILE A 326 -38.59 -22.63 -39.23
N GLY A 327 -39.20 -23.81 -39.10
CA GLY A 327 -39.25 -24.80 -40.18
C GLY A 327 -40.14 -24.38 -41.35
N ASP A 328 -41.13 -23.51 -41.11
CA ASP A 328 -42.07 -22.99 -42.10
C ASP A 328 -42.38 -21.51 -41.82
N THR A 329 -41.54 -20.63 -42.36
CA THR A 329 -41.66 -19.18 -42.17
C THR A 329 -41.26 -18.40 -43.42
N GLN A 330 -41.83 -17.19 -43.56
CA GLN A 330 -41.66 -16.29 -44.69
C GLN A 330 -40.91 -15.00 -44.36
N PHE A 331 -40.75 -14.64 -43.08
CA PHE A 331 -40.08 -13.38 -42.70
C PHE A 331 -38.66 -13.20 -43.28
N PRO A 332 -37.83 -14.26 -43.47
CA PRO A 332 -36.48 -14.10 -44.02
C PRO A 332 -36.46 -13.50 -45.44
N HIS A 333 -37.55 -13.63 -46.22
CA HIS A 333 -37.64 -13.03 -47.55
C HIS A 333 -37.56 -11.50 -47.54
N PHE A 334 -37.92 -10.86 -46.43
CA PHE A 334 -37.97 -9.41 -46.29
C PHE A 334 -36.67 -8.83 -45.69
N LEU A 335 -35.75 -9.70 -45.24
CA LEU A 335 -34.58 -9.33 -44.45
C LEU A 335 -33.26 -9.52 -45.22
N GLY A 336 -33.22 -9.07 -46.47
CA GLY A 336 -32.04 -9.26 -47.34
C GLY A 336 -30.75 -8.59 -46.85
N LYS A 337 -30.86 -7.51 -46.04
CA LYS A 337 -29.74 -6.75 -45.45
C LYS A 337 -29.33 -7.22 -44.04
N LEU A 338 -29.99 -8.23 -43.49
CA LEU A 338 -29.74 -8.71 -42.14
C LEU A 338 -28.33 -9.30 -42.04
N GLU A 339 -27.56 -8.86 -41.04
CA GLU A 339 -26.18 -9.27 -40.78
C GLU A 339 -26.09 -10.26 -39.61
N GLU A 340 -26.93 -10.11 -38.58
CA GLU A 340 -26.98 -10.97 -37.40
C GLU A 340 -28.41 -11.43 -37.11
N LEU A 341 -28.58 -12.75 -36.96
CA LEU A 341 -29.82 -13.39 -36.56
C LEU A 341 -29.56 -14.32 -35.38
N ASP A 342 -30.20 -14.04 -34.25
CA ASP A 342 -30.17 -14.90 -33.08
C ASP A 342 -31.52 -15.57 -32.86
N LEU A 343 -31.54 -16.90 -32.92
CA LEU A 343 -32.73 -17.71 -32.65
C LEU A 343 -32.47 -18.68 -31.49
N SER A 344 -31.46 -18.42 -30.66
CA SER A 344 -31.05 -19.35 -29.61
C SER A 344 -32.14 -19.62 -28.58
N PHE A 345 -32.12 -20.79 -27.94
CA PHE A 345 -33.04 -21.22 -26.88
C PHE A 345 -34.54 -21.22 -27.27
N ASN A 346 -34.85 -21.48 -28.54
CA ASN A 346 -36.22 -21.60 -29.06
C ASN A 346 -36.84 -23.01 -28.96
N TYR A 347 -36.17 -23.96 -28.31
CA TYR A 347 -36.60 -25.35 -28.16
C TYR A 347 -38.01 -25.50 -27.56
N GLU A 348 -38.69 -26.56 -27.98
CA GLU A 348 -39.94 -27.01 -27.34
C GLU A 348 -39.65 -27.73 -26.02
N LEU A 349 -40.41 -27.41 -24.97
CA LEU A 349 -40.27 -28.09 -23.69
C LEU A 349 -40.57 -29.58 -23.85
N GLN A 350 -39.74 -30.42 -23.21
CA GLN A 350 -39.88 -31.88 -23.19
C GLN A 350 -39.85 -32.57 -24.56
N ARG A 351 -39.38 -31.90 -25.62
CA ARG A 351 -39.26 -32.48 -26.97
C ARG A 351 -37.80 -32.51 -27.41
N TYR A 352 -37.42 -33.61 -28.07
CA TYR A 352 -36.05 -33.80 -28.58
C TYR A 352 -36.10 -34.31 -30.04
N PRO A 353 -36.35 -33.41 -31.01
CA PRO A 353 -36.48 -33.77 -32.43
C PRO A 353 -35.23 -34.46 -32.97
N GLU A 354 -35.44 -35.32 -33.98
CA GLU A 354 -34.35 -36.07 -34.63
C GLU A 354 -33.34 -35.14 -35.30
N THR A 355 -33.80 -34.08 -35.98
CA THR A 355 -32.94 -33.17 -36.73
C THR A 355 -33.48 -31.74 -36.75
N LEU A 356 -32.59 -30.79 -37.02
CA LEU A 356 -32.95 -29.38 -37.24
C LEU A 356 -33.56 -29.20 -38.63
N ARG A 357 -34.68 -28.48 -38.71
CA ARG A 357 -35.34 -28.08 -39.95
C ARG A 357 -35.39 -26.56 -40.04
N LEU A 358 -34.78 -26.00 -41.07
CA LEU A 358 -34.85 -24.57 -41.40
C LEU A 358 -35.68 -24.39 -42.67
N SER A 359 -36.51 -23.35 -42.72
CA SER A 359 -37.26 -22.99 -43.94
C SER A 359 -36.31 -22.63 -45.10
N CYS A 360 -36.72 -22.93 -46.33
CA CYS A 360 -35.99 -22.53 -47.54
C CYS A 360 -35.85 -21.00 -47.67
N SER A 361 -36.71 -20.22 -46.99
CA SER A 361 -36.65 -18.76 -47.00
C SER A 361 -35.34 -18.19 -46.43
N PHE A 362 -34.64 -18.91 -45.56
CA PHE A 362 -33.34 -18.51 -45.00
C PHE A 362 -32.26 -18.26 -46.07
N SER A 363 -32.40 -18.88 -47.25
CA SER A 363 -31.53 -18.60 -48.42
C SER A 363 -31.63 -17.15 -48.92
N SER A 364 -32.66 -16.40 -48.51
CA SER A 364 -32.87 -14.99 -48.88
C SER A 364 -32.03 -14.01 -48.05
N LEU A 365 -31.42 -14.46 -46.95
CA LEU A 365 -30.63 -13.63 -46.04
C LEU A 365 -29.20 -13.38 -46.60
N LYS A 366 -29.11 -12.69 -47.74
CA LYS A 366 -27.87 -12.53 -48.53
C LYS A 366 -26.74 -11.82 -47.77
N SER A 367 -27.06 -10.92 -46.84
CA SER A 367 -26.08 -10.19 -46.03
C SER A 367 -25.72 -10.89 -44.71
N LEU A 368 -26.27 -12.07 -44.43
CA LEU A 368 -26.12 -12.72 -43.13
C LEU A 368 -24.67 -13.12 -42.88
N ARG A 369 -24.13 -12.64 -41.76
CA ARG A 369 -22.76 -12.92 -41.28
C ARG A 369 -22.77 -13.82 -40.05
N ILE A 370 -23.72 -13.62 -39.15
CA ILE A 370 -23.81 -14.35 -37.88
C ILE A 370 -25.18 -15.00 -37.76
N LEU A 371 -25.19 -16.32 -37.59
CA LEU A 371 -26.39 -17.10 -37.29
C LEU A 371 -26.18 -17.88 -36.00
N ARG A 372 -26.98 -17.58 -34.97
CA ARG A 372 -26.96 -18.31 -33.70
C ARG A 372 -28.20 -19.17 -33.53
N LEU A 373 -27.97 -20.45 -33.27
CA LEU A 373 -28.96 -21.49 -33.13
C LEU A 373 -28.64 -22.33 -31.88
N LYS A 374 -28.20 -21.71 -30.77
CA LYS A 374 -27.95 -22.46 -29.54
C LYS A 374 -29.26 -22.99 -28.96
N GLY A 375 -29.25 -24.09 -28.21
CA GLY A 375 -30.44 -24.50 -27.45
C GLY A 375 -31.71 -24.70 -28.30
N PHE A 376 -31.60 -25.10 -29.56
CA PHE A 376 -32.72 -25.64 -30.34
C PHE A 376 -33.06 -27.08 -29.95
N VAL A 377 -32.06 -27.81 -29.45
CA VAL A 377 -32.16 -29.17 -28.90
C VAL A 377 -32.60 -30.19 -29.96
N PHE A 378 -31.65 -30.89 -30.58
CA PHE A 378 -31.94 -31.92 -31.61
C PHE A 378 -30.86 -33.01 -31.64
N GLN A 379 -31.23 -34.21 -32.09
CA GLN A 379 -30.37 -35.40 -31.93
C GLN A 379 -29.21 -35.45 -32.93
N GLN A 380 -29.46 -35.13 -34.20
CA GLN A 380 -28.50 -35.30 -35.29
C GLN A 380 -28.50 -34.11 -36.24
N LEU A 381 -27.30 -33.70 -36.66
CA LEU A 381 -27.11 -32.72 -37.73
C LEU A 381 -26.97 -33.46 -39.07
N LYS A 382 -27.90 -33.22 -40.00
CA LYS A 382 -27.94 -33.86 -41.32
C LYS A 382 -27.69 -32.84 -42.44
N PRO A 383 -27.33 -33.26 -43.67
CA PRO A 383 -27.16 -32.33 -44.79
C PRO A 383 -28.38 -31.44 -45.04
N GLU A 384 -29.59 -31.94 -44.81
CA GLU A 384 -30.83 -31.18 -44.96
C GLU A 384 -30.95 -30.03 -43.94
N SER A 385 -30.32 -30.15 -42.76
CA SER A 385 -30.34 -29.13 -41.71
C SER A 385 -29.63 -27.84 -42.14
N ILE A 386 -28.59 -27.94 -42.97
CA ILE A 386 -27.79 -26.79 -43.44
C ILE A 386 -28.11 -26.39 -44.90
N ALA A 387 -28.91 -27.18 -45.62
CA ALA A 387 -29.21 -26.94 -47.02
C ALA A 387 -29.72 -25.51 -47.32
N PRO A 388 -30.60 -24.89 -46.50
CA PRO A 388 -31.08 -23.52 -46.76
C PRO A 388 -30.00 -22.43 -46.63
N ILE A 389 -28.97 -22.67 -45.80
CA ILE A 389 -27.90 -21.70 -45.52
C ILE A 389 -26.60 -21.97 -46.30
N LYS A 390 -26.55 -23.10 -47.02
CA LYS A 390 -25.37 -23.56 -47.76
C LYS A 390 -24.83 -22.54 -48.78
N ASN A 391 -25.72 -21.80 -49.43
CA ASN A 391 -25.36 -20.85 -50.50
C ASN A 391 -25.12 -19.42 -49.99
N LEU A 392 -25.16 -19.18 -48.67
CA LEU A 392 -24.91 -17.86 -48.09
C LEU A 392 -23.41 -17.57 -48.12
N THR A 393 -22.99 -16.62 -48.96
CA THR A 393 -21.56 -16.33 -49.21
C THR A 393 -20.91 -15.47 -48.14
N ASN A 394 -21.71 -14.77 -47.33
CA ASN A 394 -21.23 -13.86 -46.28
C ASN A 394 -21.29 -14.47 -44.88
N LEU A 395 -21.77 -15.72 -44.74
CA LEU A 395 -21.93 -16.37 -43.45
C LEU A 395 -20.55 -16.68 -42.86
N GLU A 396 -20.17 -15.92 -41.83
CA GLU A 396 -18.89 -16.00 -41.14
C GLU A 396 -18.98 -16.87 -39.87
N VAL A 397 -20.08 -16.76 -39.12
CA VAL A 397 -20.27 -17.42 -37.82
C VAL A 397 -21.55 -18.24 -37.82
N LEU A 398 -21.42 -19.53 -37.54
CA LEU A 398 -22.53 -20.43 -37.24
C LEU A 398 -22.36 -21.00 -35.83
N ASP A 399 -23.26 -20.65 -34.93
CA ASP A 399 -23.26 -21.15 -33.55
C ASP A 399 -24.38 -22.17 -33.35
N LEU A 400 -23.99 -23.42 -33.15
CA LEU A 400 -24.84 -24.57 -32.88
C LEU A 400 -24.55 -25.16 -31.48
N GLY A 401 -24.06 -24.34 -30.55
CA GLY A 401 -23.75 -24.79 -29.19
C GLY A 401 -24.98 -25.20 -28.38
N THR A 402 -24.79 -25.98 -27.31
CA THR A 402 -25.88 -26.33 -26.35
C THR A 402 -27.10 -26.99 -27.01
N ASN A 403 -26.93 -27.78 -28.07
CA ASN A 403 -28.03 -28.43 -28.81
C ASN A 403 -28.20 -29.91 -28.45
N PHE A 404 -27.36 -30.46 -27.58
CA PHE A 404 -27.33 -31.88 -27.23
C PHE A 404 -27.18 -32.80 -28.44
N ILE A 405 -26.48 -32.36 -29.50
CA ILE A 405 -26.26 -33.16 -30.72
C ILE A 405 -25.45 -34.40 -30.35
N LYS A 406 -25.92 -35.60 -30.70
CA LYS A 406 -25.24 -36.88 -30.41
C LYS A 406 -24.33 -37.35 -31.54
N MET A 407 -24.87 -37.35 -32.77
CA MET A 407 -24.17 -37.86 -33.95
C MET A 407 -24.16 -36.79 -35.03
N THR A 408 -22.98 -36.51 -35.57
CA THR A 408 -22.82 -35.60 -36.70
C THR A 408 -21.62 -36.03 -37.54
N ASN A 409 -21.78 -36.03 -38.85
CA ASN A 409 -20.63 -36.09 -39.75
C ASN A 409 -20.12 -34.66 -39.92
N LEU A 410 -19.04 -34.30 -39.22
CA LEU A 410 -18.47 -32.95 -39.24
C LEU A 410 -18.07 -32.48 -40.65
N SER A 411 -17.86 -33.41 -41.60
CA SER A 411 -17.53 -33.08 -42.98
C SER A 411 -18.62 -32.28 -43.70
N ILE A 412 -19.90 -32.42 -43.32
CA ILE A 412 -21.01 -31.69 -43.96
C ILE A 412 -20.89 -30.18 -43.73
N LEU A 413 -20.30 -29.77 -42.61
CA LEU A 413 -20.11 -28.37 -42.26
C LEU A 413 -19.09 -27.68 -43.17
N MET A 414 -18.25 -28.45 -43.86
CA MET A 414 -17.31 -27.91 -44.85
C MET A 414 -17.96 -27.52 -46.17
N GLU A 415 -19.23 -27.91 -46.39
CA GLU A 415 -20.00 -27.40 -47.52
C GLU A 415 -20.26 -25.88 -47.39
N LEU A 416 -20.19 -25.35 -46.17
CA LEU A 416 -20.21 -23.91 -45.89
C LEU A 416 -18.82 -23.35 -46.25
N LYS A 417 -18.65 -22.73 -47.42
CA LYS A 417 -17.31 -22.32 -47.87
C LYS A 417 -16.80 -21.04 -47.19
N SER A 418 -17.70 -20.15 -46.81
CA SER A 418 -17.41 -18.79 -46.32
C SER A 418 -17.19 -18.68 -44.81
N PHE A 419 -17.41 -19.76 -44.03
CA PHE A 419 -17.34 -19.64 -42.57
C PHE A 419 -15.92 -19.27 -42.11
N LYS A 420 -15.89 -18.45 -41.07
CA LYS A 420 -14.72 -18.20 -40.23
C LYS A 420 -14.79 -19.05 -38.96
N ILE A 421 -15.98 -19.19 -38.38
CA ILE A 421 -16.21 -19.87 -37.11
C ILE A 421 -17.44 -20.77 -37.20
N ILE A 422 -17.26 -22.03 -36.83
CA ILE A 422 -18.38 -22.93 -36.51
C ILE A 422 -18.21 -23.41 -35.08
N SER A 423 -19.20 -23.12 -34.22
CA SER A 423 -19.23 -23.63 -32.86
C SER A 423 -20.28 -24.72 -32.70
N LEU A 424 -19.84 -25.84 -32.15
CA LEU A 424 -20.62 -26.99 -31.71
C LEU A 424 -20.34 -27.24 -30.22
N SER A 425 -19.97 -26.21 -29.46
CA SER A 425 -19.65 -26.36 -28.04
C SER A 425 -20.83 -26.93 -27.25
N ASP A 426 -20.58 -27.60 -26.13
CA ASP A 426 -21.64 -28.01 -25.19
C ASP A 426 -22.70 -28.92 -25.82
N ASN A 427 -22.26 -29.79 -26.73
CA ASN A 427 -23.08 -30.83 -27.33
C ASN A 427 -22.74 -32.21 -26.73
N LYS A 428 -23.26 -33.29 -27.33
CA LYS A 428 -23.03 -34.67 -26.89
C LYS A 428 -22.37 -35.49 -27.99
N ILE A 429 -21.58 -34.85 -28.85
CA ILE A 429 -20.96 -35.48 -30.02
C ILE A 429 -19.97 -36.53 -29.55
N SER A 430 -20.11 -37.76 -30.05
CA SER A 430 -19.19 -38.87 -29.82
C SER A 430 -18.55 -39.34 -31.14
N SER A 431 -17.45 -40.10 -31.04
CA SER A 431 -16.73 -40.65 -32.20
C SER A 431 -17.61 -41.66 -32.98
N PRO A 432 -17.55 -41.69 -34.33
CA PRO A 432 -18.33 -42.60 -35.16
C PRO A 432 -17.76 -44.03 -35.13
N SER A 433 -17.82 -44.67 -33.97
CA SER A 433 -17.68 -46.13 -33.84
C SER A 433 -19.05 -46.82 -33.80
N ASP A 434 -20.14 -46.07 -33.55
CA ASP A 434 -21.53 -46.60 -33.50
C ASP A 434 -22.22 -46.60 -34.87
N GLY A 435 -21.43 -46.48 -35.96
CA GLY A 435 -21.91 -46.38 -37.33
C GLY A 435 -22.02 -47.70 -38.10
N GLN A 436 -22.25 -48.84 -37.42
CA GLN A 436 -22.70 -50.06 -38.08
C GLN A 436 -24.03 -50.55 -37.48
N GLY A 437 -24.96 -50.89 -38.37
CA GLY A 437 -26.37 -51.06 -38.10
C GLY A 437 -26.75 -52.13 -37.07
N GLY A 438 -28.02 -52.03 -36.67
CA GLY A 438 -28.80 -52.89 -35.78
C GLY A 438 -28.13 -54.15 -35.22
N VAL A 439 -27.95 -54.15 -33.90
CA VAL A 439 -28.13 -55.36 -33.09
C VAL A 439 -29.07 -54.98 -31.96
N GLY A 440 -30.25 -55.58 -31.96
CA GLY A 440 -31.20 -55.46 -30.85
C GLY A 440 -30.56 -55.98 -29.58
N TYR A 441 -30.46 -55.12 -28.57
CA TYR A 441 -30.35 -55.59 -27.19
C TYR A 441 -31.75 -55.78 -26.65
N SER A 442 -32.11 -57.06 -26.58
CA SER A 442 -33.24 -57.60 -25.84
C SER A 442 -33.27 -57.05 -24.41
N GLY A 443 -34.48 -56.84 -23.90
CA GLY A 443 -34.76 -56.21 -22.62
C GLY A 443 -33.88 -56.66 -21.45
N GLY A 444 -33.36 -55.66 -20.75
CA GLY A 444 -32.81 -55.74 -19.41
C GLY A 444 -33.05 -54.38 -18.75
N GLU A 445 -33.53 -54.42 -17.51
CA GLU A 445 -34.00 -53.28 -16.71
C GLU A 445 -33.05 -52.07 -16.67
N PRO A 446 -33.57 -50.84 -16.45
CA PRO A 446 -32.74 -49.65 -16.43
C PRO A 446 -31.83 -49.63 -15.19
N LEU A 447 -30.58 -50.04 -15.37
CA LEU A 447 -29.52 -49.75 -14.42
C LEU A 447 -29.25 -48.25 -14.43
N TYR A 448 -29.71 -47.58 -13.38
CA TYR A 448 -29.37 -46.21 -13.02
C TYR A 448 -27.85 -46.06 -12.88
N TRP A 449 -27.16 -45.73 -13.97
CA TRP A 449 -25.79 -45.21 -13.92
C TRP A 449 -25.81 -43.75 -14.35
N SER A 450 -26.02 -42.87 -13.37
CA SER A 450 -25.65 -41.47 -13.50
C SER A 450 -24.24 -41.32 -12.91
N PRO A 451 -23.17 -41.15 -13.70
CA PRO A 451 -21.91 -40.67 -13.15
C PRO A 451 -22.01 -39.13 -13.10
N MET A 452 -22.85 -38.62 -12.22
CA MET A 452 -22.70 -37.27 -11.70
C MET A 452 -22.28 -37.42 -10.26
N SER A 453 -20.96 -37.47 -10.02
CA SER A 453 -20.43 -37.20 -8.71
C SER A 453 -20.85 -35.78 -8.34
N SER A 454 -21.67 -35.68 -7.30
CA SER A 454 -22.15 -34.45 -6.66
C SER A 454 -21.05 -33.73 -5.86
N ALA A 455 -19.81 -33.71 -6.38
CA ALA A 455 -18.65 -33.15 -5.70
C ALA A 455 -17.60 -32.53 -6.64
N ALA A 456 -17.94 -32.19 -7.89
CA ALA A 456 -17.15 -31.23 -8.64
C ALA A 456 -17.56 -29.83 -8.19
N GLN A 457 -16.90 -29.29 -7.16
CA GLN A 457 -16.86 -27.85 -6.94
C GLN A 457 -16.27 -27.22 -8.20
N TYR A 458 -17.13 -26.72 -9.07
CA TYR A 458 -16.77 -25.91 -10.22
C TYR A 458 -16.18 -24.59 -9.72
N GLN A 459 -14.86 -24.57 -9.52
CA GLN A 459 -14.06 -23.35 -9.54
C GLN A 459 -13.48 -23.22 -10.95
N SER A 460 -14.08 -22.40 -11.80
CA SER A 460 -13.35 -21.77 -12.89
C SER A 460 -13.94 -20.40 -13.23
N ASP A 461 -13.04 -19.44 -13.42
CA ASP A 461 -13.26 -18.05 -13.80
C ASP A 461 -13.79 -17.86 -15.24
N GLU A 462 -14.48 -18.86 -15.79
CA GLU A 462 -15.08 -18.79 -17.13
C GLU A 462 -16.61 -18.86 -17.05
N VAL A 463 -17.20 -17.80 -16.49
CA VAL A 463 -18.65 -17.52 -16.51
C VAL A 463 -19.06 -17.10 -17.94
N ARG A 464 -18.95 -18.01 -18.91
CA ARG A 464 -19.06 -17.70 -20.35
C ARG A 464 -20.41 -18.02 -20.99
N GLU A 465 -21.27 -18.83 -20.36
CA GLU A 465 -22.56 -19.26 -20.95
C GLU A 465 -23.83 -18.64 -20.34
N ILE A 466 -23.69 -17.81 -19.29
CA ILE A 466 -24.87 -17.24 -18.62
C ILE A 466 -25.56 -16.16 -19.49
N HIS A 467 -24.95 -15.68 -20.59
CA HIS A 467 -25.48 -14.60 -21.44
C HIS A 467 -26.99 -14.69 -21.72
N TYR A 468 -27.48 -15.81 -22.28
CA TYR A 468 -28.90 -15.99 -22.64
C TYR A 468 -29.86 -16.15 -21.45
N PHE A 469 -29.30 -16.40 -20.26
CA PHE A 469 -30.04 -16.59 -19.01
C PHE A 469 -29.81 -15.44 -18.02
N ARG A 470 -29.03 -14.41 -18.36
CA ARG A 470 -28.86 -13.23 -17.52
C ARG A 470 -30.15 -12.41 -17.57
N TYR A 471 -30.53 -11.86 -16.42
CA TYR A 471 -31.66 -10.94 -16.37
C TYR A 471 -31.41 -9.71 -17.25
N ASP A 472 -30.28 -9.03 -17.08
CA ASP A 472 -29.91 -7.86 -17.90
C ASP A 472 -28.43 -7.96 -18.31
N GLU A 473 -28.23 -8.37 -19.55
CA GLU A 473 -26.90 -8.52 -20.13
C GLU A 473 -26.21 -7.18 -20.42
N TYR A 474 -26.94 -6.08 -20.45
CA TYR A 474 -26.41 -4.73 -20.65
C TYR A 474 -26.39 -3.88 -19.36
N ALA A 475 -26.65 -4.48 -18.19
CA ALA A 475 -26.56 -3.79 -16.89
C ALA A 475 -25.16 -3.25 -16.63
N ARG A 476 -25.02 -1.96 -16.30
CA ARG A 476 -23.74 -1.35 -15.91
C ARG A 476 -23.32 -1.83 -14.53
N SER A 477 -22.03 -2.10 -14.38
CA SER A 477 -21.42 -2.26 -13.06
C SER A 477 -21.17 -0.87 -12.46
N CYS A 478 -21.21 -0.76 -11.13
CA CYS A 478 -20.80 0.46 -10.45
C CYS A 478 -19.36 0.88 -10.81
N LYS A 479 -18.46 -0.06 -11.12
CA LYS A 479 -17.03 0.23 -11.32
C LYS A 479 -16.71 0.91 -12.66
N TYR A 480 -17.45 0.60 -13.73
CA TYR A 480 -17.12 1.03 -15.09
C TYR A 480 -18.30 1.79 -15.72
N LYS A 481 -18.03 2.92 -16.38
CA LYS A 481 -19.06 3.78 -17.02
C LYS A 481 -19.64 3.10 -18.25
N ASP A 482 -18.75 2.60 -19.08
CA ASP A 482 -19.09 1.78 -20.22
C ASP A 482 -19.21 0.35 -19.73
N LYS A 483 -20.38 -0.27 -19.96
CA LYS A 483 -20.31 -1.70 -20.23
C LYS A 483 -19.64 -1.82 -21.59
N GLU A 484 -18.67 -2.73 -21.72
CA GLU A 484 -18.13 -3.16 -23.02
C GLU A 484 -19.28 -3.20 -24.02
N LEU A 485 -19.25 -2.28 -24.98
CA LEU A 485 -20.32 -2.02 -25.93
C LEU A 485 -20.60 -3.29 -26.71
N GLY A 486 -21.50 -4.14 -26.22
CA GLY A 486 -22.03 -5.29 -26.94
C GLY A 486 -20.98 -6.09 -27.72
N THR A 487 -19.72 -6.16 -27.25
CA THR A 487 -18.95 -7.36 -27.53
C THR A 487 -19.63 -8.40 -26.67
N VAL A 488 -20.66 -9.02 -27.25
CA VAL A 488 -20.75 -10.47 -27.21
C VAL A 488 -19.31 -10.93 -27.40
N THR A 489 -18.61 -11.17 -26.29
CA THR A 489 -17.23 -11.65 -26.31
C THR A 489 -17.30 -12.82 -27.26
N SER A 490 -16.62 -12.75 -28.41
CA SER A 490 -16.72 -13.83 -29.39
C SER A 490 -16.48 -15.10 -28.61
N PHE A 491 -17.50 -15.96 -28.57
CA PHE A 491 -17.57 -17.12 -27.69
C PHE A 491 -16.40 -18.08 -27.95
N VAL A 492 -15.79 -17.91 -29.12
CA VAL A 492 -14.55 -18.52 -29.57
C VAL A 492 -13.38 -17.68 -29.09
N ASN A 493 -12.44 -18.34 -28.40
CA ASN A 493 -11.14 -17.82 -28.04
C ASN A 493 -10.63 -16.87 -29.14
N LYS A 494 -10.68 -15.55 -28.87
CA LYS A 494 -10.36 -14.51 -29.88
C LYS A 494 -9.00 -14.76 -30.50
N ASN A 495 -8.07 -15.32 -29.72
CA ASN A 495 -6.72 -15.66 -30.16
C ASN A 495 -6.73 -16.78 -31.20
N CYS A 496 -7.62 -17.76 -31.07
CA CYS A 496 -7.74 -18.89 -32.00
C CYS A 496 -8.40 -18.47 -33.34
N SER A 497 -9.47 -17.67 -33.27
CA SER A 497 -10.19 -17.21 -34.47
C SER A 497 -9.41 -16.25 -35.38
N GLN A 498 -8.32 -15.66 -34.88
CA GLN A 498 -7.42 -14.81 -35.65
C GLN A 498 -6.60 -15.60 -36.67
N PHE A 499 -6.32 -16.88 -36.41
CA PHE A 499 -5.55 -17.72 -37.33
C PHE A 499 -6.32 -18.03 -38.61
N GLY A 500 -7.65 -18.16 -38.53
CA GLY A 500 -8.57 -18.32 -39.67
C GLY A 500 -9.74 -19.24 -39.35
N LYS A 501 -10.05 -20.17 -40.27
CA LYS A 501 -11.17 -21.12 -40.11
C LYS A 501 -11.05 -21.89 -38.81
N THR A 502 -12.09 -21.76 -37.98
CA THR A 502 -12.16 -22.27 -36.63
C THR A 502 -13.31 -23.25 -36.48
N LEU A 503 -13.01 -24.43 -35.95
CA LEU A 503 -14.02 -25.37 -35.49
C LEU A 503 -13.91 -25.50 -33.97
N ASP A 504 -14.98 -25.17 -33.26
CA ASP A 504 -15.09 -25.35 -31.83
C ASP A 504 -16.01 -26.53 -31.53
N VAL A 505 -15.43 -27.62 -31.04
CA VAL A 505 -16.12 -28.83 -30.56
C VAL A 505 -15.81 -29.05 -29.08
N SER A 506 -15.58 -27.97 -28.34
CA SER A 506 -15.34 -28.03 -26.89
C SER A 506 -16.55 -28.57 -26.13
N ARG A 507 -16.31 -29.13 -24.93
CA ARG A 507 -17.34 -29.65 -24.02
C ARG A 507 -18.32 -30.61 -24.70
N ASN A 508 -17.77 -31.54 -25.49
CA ASN A 508 -18.48 -32.65 -26.12
C ASN A 508 -18.12 -33.98 -25.45
N ASN A 509 -18.53 -35.12 -26.03
CA ASN A 509 -18.26 -36.46 -25.53
C ASN A 509 -17.27 -37.22 -26.44
N ILE A 510 -16.30 -36.52 -27.03
CA ILE A 510 -15.33 -37.14 -27.93
C ILE A 510 -14.25 -37.81 -27.07
N PHE A 511 -14.41 -39.09 -26.73
CA PHE A 511 -13.44 -39.81 -25.90
C PHE A 511 -12.27 -40.43 -26.69
N PHE A 512 -12.43 -40.62 -28.01
CA PHE A 512 -11.44 -41.23 -28.90
C PHE A 512 -11.45 -40.54 -30.28
N LEU A 513 -10.27 -40.17 -30.79
CA LEU A 513 -10.09 -39.56 -32.11
C LEU A 513 -9.57 -40.58 -33.11
N HIS A 514 -10.26 -40.65 -34.25
CA HIS A 514 -9.81 -41.38 -35.43
C HIS A 514 -9.49 -40.37 -36.54
N ALA A 515 -8.43 -40.58 -37.34
CA ALA A 515 -8.01 -39.63 -38.37
C ALA A 515 -9.16 -39.20 -39.32
N ARG A 516 -10.01 -40.15 -39.75
CA ARG A 516 -11.21 -39.90 -40.57
C ARG A 516 -12.26 -38.97 -39.94
N PHE A 517 -12.27 -38.81 -38.62
CA PHE A 517 -13.21 -37.93 -37.90
C PHE A 517 -12.99 -36.45 -38.25
N LEU A 518 -11.75 -36.09 -38.61
CA LEU A 518 -11.31 -34.70 -38.83
C LEU A 518 -10.72 -34.51 -40.22
N ASN A 519 -11.43 -34.93 -41.27
CA ASN A 519 -11.02 -34.67 -42.65
C ASN A 519 -11.25 -33.20 -43.07
N LEU A 520 -10.63 -32.26 -42.34
CA LEU A 520 -10.91 -30.82 -42.39
C LEU A 520 -9.61 -30.03 -42.62
N GLY A 521 -8.95 -30.25 -43.76
CA GLY A 521 -7.61 -29.70 -44.03
C GLY A 521 -7.52 -28.18 -44.14
N GLU A 522 -8.63 -27.45 -44.27
CA GLU A 522 -8.65 -25.98 -44.31
C GLU A 522 -8.66 -25.33 -42.91
N LEU A 523 -8.87 -26.11 -41.85
CA LEU A 523 -8.91 -25.58 -40.49
C LEU A 523 -7.54 -25.04 -40.06
N ARG A 524 -7.57 -23.90 -39.38
CA ARG A 524 -6.41 -23.28 -38.76
C ARG A 524 -6.48 -23.27 -37.24
N CYS A 525 -7.69 -23.35 -36.70
CA CYS A 525 -7.94 -23.44 -35.27
C CYS A 525 -8.95 -24.58 -34.98
N LEU A 526 -8.62 -25.41 -34.00
CA LEU A 526 -9.48 -26.48 -33.51
C LEU A 526 -9.54 -26.42 -31.99
N ASN A 527 -10.75 -26.31 -31.45
CA ASN A 527 -10.99 -26.41 -30.01
C ASN A 527 -11.62 -27.76 -29.66
N LEU A 528 -10.86 -28.59 -28.95
CA LEU A 528 -11.23 -29.92 -28.43
C LEU A 528 -11.31 -29.93 -26.90
N SER A 529 -11.29 -28.75 -26.25
CA SER A 529 -11.26 -28.68 -24.81
C SER A 529 -12.47 -29.37 -24.15
N GLY A 530 -12.29 -29.96 -22.97
CA GLY A 530 -13.44 -30.47 -22.19
C GLY A 530 -14.12 -31.71 -22.76
N ASN A 531 -13.44 -32.53 -23.57
CA ASN A 531 -14.02 -33.73 -24.20
C ASN A 531 -13.77 -35.03 -23.42
N ALA A 532 -13.08 -34.95 -22.28
CA ALA A 532 -12.66 -36.11 -21.47
C ALA A 532 -11.87 -37.17 -22.27
N MET A 533 -11.11 -36.74 -23.28
CA MET A 533 -10.28 -37.61 -24.11
C MET A 533 -9.20 -38.31 -23.30
N SER A 534 -9.14 -39.64 -23.37
CA SER A 534 -8.17 -40.50 -22.64
C SER A 534 -7.20 -41.27 -23.55
N GLN A 535 -7.09 -40.88 -24.82
CA GLN A 535 -6.26 -41.58 -25.79
C GLN A 535 -4.78 -41.20 -25.66
N SER A 536 -3.90 -42.19 -25.71
CA SER A 536 -2.46 -42.01 -25.83
C SER A 536 -2.11 -41.63 -27.28
N LEU A 537 -1.89 -40.34 -27.53
CA LEU A 537 -1.66 -39.82 -28.88
C LEU A 537 -0.30 -40.28 -29.42
N ASN A 538 -0.30 -40.91 -30.59
CA ASN A 538 0.94 -41.41 -31.22
C ASN A 538 1.37 -40.62 -32.46
N GLY A 539 0.56 -39.64 -32.87
CA GLY A 539 0.84 -38.76 -34.00
C GLY A 539 0.20 -39.20 -35.31
N SER A 540 -0.94 -39.89 -35.23
CA SER A 540 -1.75 -40.31 -36.39
C SER A 540 -3.15 -39.68 -36.40
N GLU A 541 -3.59 -39.17 -35.26
CA GLU A 541 -4.95 -38.72 -34.99
C GLU A 541 -5.33 -37.48 -35.81
N PHE A 542 -4.39 -36.58 -36.09
CA PHE A 542 -4.64 -35.32 -36.79
C PHE A 542 -4.05 -35.26 -38.20
N THR A 543 -3.79 -36.42 -38.83
CA THR A 543 -3.07 -36.53 -40.12
C THR A 543 -3.64 -35.64 -41.24
N TYR A 544 -4.96 -35.40 -41.25
CA TYR A 544 -5.63 -34.59 -42.28
C TYR A 544 -5.62 -33.07 -41.97
N LEU A 545 -5.28 -32.64 -40.75
CA LEU A 545 -5.29 -31.24 -40.31
C LEU A 545 -3.97 -30.53 -40.61
N THR A 546 -3.55 -30.56 -41.88
CA THR A 546 -2.21 -30.10 -42.31
C THR A 546 -1.97 -28.60 -42.14
N ASN A 547 -3.01 -27.78 -42.10
CA ASN A 547 -2.90 -26.31 -41.97
C ASN A 547 -3.19 -25.79 -40.55
N LEU A 548 -3.34 -26.69 -39.57
CA LEU A 548 -3.67 -26.30 -38.21
C LEU A 548 -2.53 -25.50 -37.56
N GLN A 549 -2.88 -24.34 -36.99
CA GLN A 549 -1.96 -23.41 -36.33
C GLN A 549 -2.25 -23.28 -34.84
N TYR A 550 -3.49 -23.46 -34.42
CA TYR A 550 -3.89 -23.46 -33.01
C TYR A 550 -4.66 -24.75 -32.69
N LEU A 551 -4.20 -25.48 -31.67
CA LEU A 551 -4.93 -26.60 -31.08
C LEU A 551 -5.17 -26.34 -29.58
N ASP A 552 -6.45 -26.23 -29.21
CA ASP A 552 -6.86 -26.24 -27.82
C ASP A 552 -7.29 -27.67 -27.44
N PHE A 553 -6.48 -28.32 -26.61
CA PHE A 553 -6.70 -29.67 -26.09
C PHE A 553 -6.87 -29.64 -24.56
N SER A 554 -7.17 -28.47 -23.98
CA SER A 554 -7.26 -28.29 -22.54
C SER A 554 -8.42 -29.07 -21.91
N SER A 555 -8.41 -29.30 -20.60
CA SER A 555 -9.52 -29.97 -19.88
C SER A 555 -9.87 -31.36 -20.45
N ASN A 556 -8.86 -32.14 -20.83
CA ASN A 556 -9.01 -33.52 -21.27
C ASN A 556 -8.30 -34.47 -20.28
N ARG A 557 -8.00 -35.69 -20.70
CA ARG A 557 -7.20 -36.66 -19.95
C ARG A 557 -6.05 -37.14 -20.85
N LEU A 558 -5.25 -36.22 -21.36
CA LEU A 558 -4.15 -36.52 -22.27
C LEU A 558 -3.14 -37.48 -21.62
N ASP A 559 -2.89 -38.62 -22.27
CA ASP A 559 -1.82 -39.55 -21.90
C ASP A 559 -0.61 -39.37 -22.83
N LEU A 560 0.47 -38.79 -22.30
CA LEU A 560 1.71 -38.54 -23.05
C LEU A 560 2.68 -39.72 -22.98
N LEU A 561 2.24 -40.89 -23.44
CA LEU A 561 3.07 -42.09 -23.52
C LEU A 561 4.13 -42.04 -24.63
N TYR A 562 3.81 -41.40 -25.77
CA TYR A 562 4.67 -41.37 -26.95
C TYR A 562 5.27 -39.99 -27.19
N SER A 563 6.57 -39.93 -27.48
CA SER A 563 7.24 -38.69 -27.90
C SER A 563 6.79 -38.21 -29.29
N THR A 564 6.10 -39.05 -30.07
CA THR A 564 5.56 -38.70 -31.39
C THR A 564 4.19 -38.01 -31.33
N ALA A 565 3.64 -37.77 -30.12
CA ALA A 565 2.39 -37.04 -29.96
C ALA A 565 2.42 -35.70 -30.71
N PHE A 566 1.37 -35.42 -31.49
CA PHE A 566 1.18 -34.21 -32.29
C PHE A 566 2.18 -33.99 -33.44
N GLN A 567 3.10 -34.92 -33.75
CA GLN A 567 4.15 -34.72 -34.77
C GLN A 567 3.61 -34.41 -36.18
N GLU A 568 2.39 -34.83 -36.49
CA GLU A 568 1.72 -34.62 -37.77
C GLU A 568 1.32 -33.15 -37.99
N LEU A 569 1.19 -32.37 -36.92
CA LEU A 569 0.78 -30.96 -36.93
C LEU A 569 1.96 -30.03 -37.23
N LYS A 570 2.49 -30.12 -38.45
CA LYS A 570 3.73 -29.41 -38.87
C LYS A 570 3.64 -27.88 -38.84
N ASN A 571 2.43 -27.32 -38.94
CA ASN A 571 2.18 -25.87 -38.97
C ASN A 571 1.71 -25.31 -37.62
N LEU A 572 1.71 -26.13 -36.56
CA LEU A 572 1.20 -25.73 -35.26
C LEU A 572 2.06 -24.64 -34.64
N VAL A 573 1.42 -23.56 -34.21
CA VAL A 573 2.03 -22.37 -33.59
C VAL A 573 1.69 -22.31 -32.10
N ILE A 574 0.45 -22.62 -31.74
CA ILE A 574 -0.03 -22.63 -30.35
C ILE A 574 -0.64 -23.99 -30.02
N LEU A 575 -0.17 -24.57 -28.92
CA LEU A 575 -0.72 -25.79 -28.34
C LEU A 575 -1.09 -25.54 -26.89
N ASP A 576 -2.36 -25.77 -26.57
CA ASP A 576 -2.85 -25.78 -25.19
C ASP A 576 -3.19 -27.21 -24.76
N ILE A 577 -2.47 -27.71 -23.76
CA ILE A 577 -2.71 -29.00 -23.11
C ILE A 577 -2.92 -28.83 -21.60
N SER A 578 -3.43 -27.67 -21.18
CA SER A 578 -3.72 -27.37 -19.78
C SER A 578 -4.86 -28.22 -19.21
N TYR A 579 -4.94 -28.38 -17.89
CA TYR A 579 -6.01 -29.16 -17.21
C TYR A 579 -6.15 -30.61 -17.72
N ASN A 580 -5.02 -31.29 -17.93
CA ASN A 580 -4.89 -32.71 -18.28
C ASN A 580 -4.24 -33.53 -17.15
N ASN A 581 -4.50 -33.17 -15.89
CA ASN A 581 -3.85 -33.74 -14.70
C ASN A 581 -4.11 -35.23 -14.44
N HIS A 582 -5.17 -35.82 -15.01
CA HIS A 582 -5.62 -37.18 -14.70
C HIS A 582 -4.52 -38.25 -14.70
N TYR A 583 -3.72 -38.31 -15.77
CA TYR A 583 -2.63 -39.29 -15.87
C TYR A 583 -1.36 -38.83 -15.14
N PHE A 584 -1.09 -37.52 -15.03
CA PHE A 584 0.08 -36.99 -14.32
C PHE A 584 0.02 -37.15 -12.79
N GLU A 585 -1.18 -37.29 -12.23
CA GLU A 585 -1.38 -37.57 -10.80
C GLU A 585 -1.18 -39.06 -10.45
N SER A 586 -1.20 -39.95 -11.45
CA SER A 586 -1.04 -41.38 -11.24
C SER A 586 0.44 -41.76 -11.18
N GLU A 587 0.87 -42.34 -10.07
CA GLU A 587 2.26 -42.77 -9.89
C GLU A 587 2.63 -43.96 -10.80
N GLY A 588 3.88 -43.99 -11.28
CA GLY A 588 4.43 -45.11 -12.05
C GLY A 588 4.10 -45.10 -13.55
N LEU A 589 3.39 -44.08 -14.05
CA LEU A 589 3.16 -43.91 -15.49
C LEU A 589 4.34 -43.22 -16.18
N THR A 590 4.52 -43.54 -17.46
CA THR A 590 5.54 -42.92 -18.31
C THR A 590 4.99 -41.63 -18.91
N HIS A 591 5.76 -40.54 -18.81
CA HIS A 591 5.38 -39.25 -19.37
C HIS A 591 6.53 -38.70 -20.23
N MET A 592 6.32 -38.73 -21.55
CA MET A 592 7.29 -38.35 -22.57
C MET A 592 7.10 -36.87 -22.97
N LEU A 593 7.55 -35.96 -22.12
CA LEU A 593 7.38 -34.51 -22.33
C LEU A 593 8.30 -33.94 -23.44
N ASN A 594 9.26 -34.72 -23.93
CA ASN A 594 10.12 -34.35 -25.06
C ASN A 594 9.43 -34.36 -26.44
N PHE A 595 8.11 -34.55 -26.52
CA PHE A 595 7.35 -34.52 -27.79
C PHE A 595 7.49 -33.19 -28.56
N THR A 596 7.80 -32.11 -27.83
CA THR A 596 8.05 -30.76 -28.35
C THR A 596 9.14 -30.69 -29.42
N ILE A 597 10.07 -31.66 -29.47
CA ILE A 597 11.12 -31.72 -30.49
C ILE A 597 10.56 -31.87 -31.91
N ASN A 598 9.37 -32.48 -32.04
CA ASN A 598 8.74 -32.77 -33.34
C ASN A 598 7.97 -31.55 -33.89
N LEU A 599 7.62 -30.58 -33.04
CA LEU A 599 6.80 -29.42 -33.39
C LEU A 599 7.68 -28.23 -33.80
N LYS A 600 8.11 -28.19 -35.07
CA LYS A 600 9.13 -27.24 -35.56
C LYS A 600 8.70 -25.77 -35.65
N ASN A 601 7.40 -25.49 -35.62
CA ASN A 601 6.85 -24.13 -35.73
C ASN A 601 6.14 -23.66 -34.44
N LEU A 602 6.18 -24.47 -33.37
CA LEU A 602 5.49 -24.18 -32.13
C LEU A 602 6.16 -22.99 -31.44
N LYS A 603 5.39 -21.95 -31.15
CA LYS A 603 5.84 -20.72 -30.46
C LYS A 603 5.32 -20.64 -29.03
N VAL A 604 4.07 -21.05 -28.79
CA VAL A 604 3.42 -20.97 -27.48
C VAL A 604 2.94 -22.35 -27.06
N LEU A 605 3.34 -22.78 -25.86
CA LEU A 605 2.91 -24.02 -25.25
C LEU A 605 2.31 -23.72 -23.87
N LEU A 606 1.06 -24.11 -23.68
CA LEU A 606 0.34 -23.97 -22.41
C LEU A 606 0.18 -25.36 -21.79
N MET A 607 0.75 -25.54 -20.59
CA MET A 607 0.73 -26.78 -19.82
C MET A 607 0.27 -26.53 -18.39
N ASN A 608 -0.70 -25.63 -18.23
CA ASN A 608 -1.13 -25.15 -16.93
C ASN A 608 -2.01 -26.20 -16.24
N HIS A 609 -2.01 -26.22 -14.90
CA HIS A 609 -2.89 -27.06 -14.08
C HIS A 609 -2.81 -28.56 -14.42
N ASN A 610 -1.64 -29.06 -14.84
CA ASN A 610 -1.43 -30.48 -15.15
C ASN A 610 -0.89 -31.29 -13.97
N LYS A 611 -0.53 -30.64 -12.85
CA LYS A 611 0.04 -31.29 -11.66
C LYS A 611 1.26 -32.18 -11.97
N ILE A 612 2.03 -31.83 -13.01
CA ILE A 612 3.20 -32.59 -13.46
C ILE A 612 4.23 -32.63 -12.33
N SER A 613 4.45 -33.82 -11.77
CA SER A 613 5.36 -34.09 -10.65
C SER A 613 6.52 -35.02 -11.00
N THR A 614 6.39 -35.78 -12.09
CA THR A 614 7.41 -36.69 -12.62
C THR A 614 7.46 -36.59 -14.14
N SER A 615 8.64 -36.87 -14.71
CA SER A 615 8.87 -36.90 -16.16
C SER A 615 9.90 -37.96 -16.48
N THR A 616 9.64 -38.79 -17.51
CA THR A 616 10.60 -39.83 -17.92
C THR A 616 11.83 -39.21 -18.57
N ASN A 617 11.66 -38.10 -19.29
CA ASN A 617 12.76 -37.31 -19.84
C ASN A 617 13.28 -36.33 -18.79
N THR A 618 14.59 -36.15 -18.74
CA THR A 618 15.26 -35.18 -17.86
C THR A 618 15.33 -33.76 -18.43
N GLU A 619 14.94 -33.58 -19.70
CA GLU A 619 15.03 -32.31 -20.43
C GLU A 619 13.85 -32.16 -21.43
N LEU A 620 13.39 -30.91 -21.60
CA LEU A 620 12.47 -30.45 -22.64
C LEU A 620 13.26 -29.80 -23.79
N GLU A 621 12.95 -30.18 -25.03
CA GLU A 621 13.71 -29.75 -26.21
C GLU A 621 12.82 -29.07 -27.25
N SER A 622 13.16 -27.83 -27.63
CA SER A 622 12.51 -27.14 -28.75
C SER A 622 13.42 -26.06 -29.33
N GLN A 623 13.36 -25.92 -30.66
CA GLN A 623 14.10 -24.90 -31.40
C GLN A 623 13.24 -23.68 -31.74
N SER A 624 11.92 -23.76 -31.57
CA SER A 624 10.97 -22.72 -32.00
C SER A 624 10.18 -22.09 -30.86
N LEU A 625 10.10 -22.75 -29.70
CA LEU A 625 9.27 -22.30 -28.60
C LEU A 625 9.75 -20.97 -28.02
N GLU A 626 8.86 -19.99 -27.96
CA GLU A 626 9.12 -18.61 -27.49
C GLU A 626 8.49 -18.36 -26.10
N ARG A 627 7.33 -18.97 -25.82
CA ARG A 627 6.59 -18.86 -24.54
C ARG A 627 6.14 -20.23 -24.03
N LEU A 628 6.45 -20.51 -22.77
CA LEU A 628 6.01 -21.69 -22.04
C LEU A 628 5.27 -21.25 -20.78
N GLU A 629 4.01 -21.65 -20.67
CA GLU A 629 3.26 -21.55 -19.42
C GLU A 629 3.18 -22.93 -18.76
N PHE A 630 3.68 -23.00 -17.54
CA PHE A 630 3.80 -24.21 -16.73
C PHE A 630 3.17 -24.00 -15.36
N ILE A 631 2.10 -23.22 -15.29
CA ILE A 631 1.43 -22.76 -14.06
C ILE A 631 0.76 -23.94 -13.34
N ASP A 632 0.79 -23.96 -12.00
CA ASP A 632 0.12 -24.97 -11.18
C ASP A 632 0.49 -26.43 -11.52
N ASN A 633 1.80 -26.65 -11.71
CA ASN A 633 2.42 -27.97 -11.73
C ASN A 633 3.16 -28.24 -10.42
N ARG A 634 4.01 -29.28 -10.38
CA ARG A 634 4.75 -29.70 -9.18
C ARG A 634 6.25 -29.66 -9.41
N LEU A 635 6.77 -28.50 -9.85
CA LEU A 635 8.22 -28.30 -9.95
C LEU A 635 8.93 -28.44 -8.59
N ASP A 636 8.23 -28.27 -7.46
CA ASP A 636 8.75 -28.58 -6.12
C ASP A 636 9.18 -30.05 -5.96
N MET A 637 8.54 -30.97 -6.69
CA MET A 637 8.89 -32.39 -6.71
C MET A 637 10.01 -32.70 -7.70
N LEU A 638 10.04 -32.02 -8.86
CA LEU A 638 11.10 -32.18 -9.87
C LEU A 638 12.44 -31.53 -9.43
N TRP A 639 12.38 -30.44 -8.68
CA TRP A 639 13.53 -29.71 -8.13
C TRP A 639 13.69 -29.94 -6.63
N ARG A 640 13.42 -31.17 -6.19
CA ARG A 640 13.58 -31.56 -4.79
C ARG A 640 15.06 -31.53 -4.39
N ASP A 641 15.32 -31.22 -3.13
CA ASP A 641 16.68 -31.10 -2.62
C ASP A 641 17.43 -32.44 -2.76
N GLY A 642 18.68 -32.36 -3.25
CA GLY A 642 19.51 -33.53 -3.59
C GLY A 642 19.21 -34.21 -4.92
N ASP A 643 18.14 -33.84 -5.65
CA ASP A 643 17.86 -34.38 -6.99
C ASP A 643 18.37 -33.45 -8.10
N THR A 644 19.44 -33.87 -8.77
CA THR A 644 20.05 -33.09 -9.86
C THR A 644 19.52 -33.45 -11.24
N ARG A 645 18.60 -34.42 -11.37
CA ARG A 645 18.16 -34.95 -12.67
C ARG A 645 17.46 -33.91 -13.54
N TYR A 646 16.68 -33.01 -12.94
CA TYR A 646 15.84 -32.05 -13.64
C TYR A 646 16.33 -30.60 -13.53
N VAL A 647 17.60 -30.36 -13.12
CA VAL A 647 18.12 -28.98 -13.00
C VAL A 647 18.27 -28.28 -14.36
N ASN A 648 18.46 -29.06 -15.43
CA ASN A 648 18.54 -28.56 -16.81
C ASN A 648 17.23 -28.72 -17.59
N TYR A 649 16.10 -28.91 -16.89
CA TYR A 649 14.84 -29.33 -17.52
C TYR A 649 14.41 -28.42 -18.68
N PHE A 650 14.59 -27.11 -18.55
CA PHE A 650 14.20 -26.14 -19.58
C PHE A 650 15.35 -25.70 -20.51
N LYS A 651 16.58 -26.14 -20.27
CA LYS A 651 17.80 -25.58 -20.89
C LYS A 651 17.80 -25.61 -22.41
N LYS A 652 17.28 -26.71 -22.99
CA LYS A 652 17.28 -26.93 -24.44
C LYS A 652 16.15 -26.22 -25.19
N LEU A 653 15.32 -25.43 -24.50
CA LEU A 653 14.33 -24.53 -25.11
C LEU A 653 15.04 -23.28 -25.65
N SER A 654 15.72 -23.43 -26.80
CA SER A 654 16.78 -22.51 -27.26
C SER A 654 16.29 -21.10 -27.63
N ASN A 655 15.00 -20.94 -27.92
CA ASN A 655 14.36 -19.67 -28.29
C ASN A 655 13.40 -19.14 -27.22
N LEU A 656 13.37 -19.75 -26.02
CA LEU A 656 12.42 -19.36 -24.99
C LEU A 656 12.72 -17.97 -24.45
N THR A 657 11.71 -17.11 -24.47
CA THR A 657 11.75 -15.72 -23.99
C THR A 657 10.86 -15.53 -22.77
N VAL A 658 9.72 -16.22 -22.70
CA VAL A 658 8.76 -16.12 -21.59
C VAL A 658 8.60 -17.49 -20.93
N LEU A 659 8.85 -17.55 -19.63
CA LEU A 659 8.61 -18.72 -18.79
C LEU A 659 7.72 -18.35 -17.61
N ASP A 660 6.56 -18.98 -17.51
CA ASP A 660 5.69 -18.87 -16.35
C ASP A 660 5.67 -20.18 -15.56
N ILE A 661 6.21 -20.14 -14.35
CA ILE A 661 6.25 -21.23 -13.36
C ILE A 661 5.50 -20.84 -12.08
N SER A 662 4.48 -20.01 -12.21
CA SER A 662 3.62 -19.60 -11.10
C SER A 662 2.86 -20.80 -10.49
N TYR A 663 2.46 -20.69 -9.22
CA TYR A 663 1.68 -21.71 -8.50
C TYR A 663 2.31 -23.12 -8.46
N ASN A 664 3.63 -23.27 -8.64
CA ASN A 664 4.31 -24.57 -8.65
C ASN A 664 4.70 -25.11 -7.26
N ASN A 665 4.12 -24.53 -6.20
CA ASN A 665 4.40 -24.90 -4.81
C ASN A 665 5.89 -24.84 -4.42
N LEU A 666 6.69 -24.04 -5.13
CA LEU A 666 8.13 -23.92 -4.91
C LEU A 666 8.42 -23.30 -3.54
N ASN A 667 9.06 -24.05 -2.66
CA ASN A 667 9.56 -23.52 -1.37
C ASN A 667 10.97 -22.93 -1.51
N PHE A 668 11.76 -23.42 -2.47
CA PHE A 668 13.09 -22.94 -2.84
C PHE A 668 13.39 -23.26 -4.30
N ILE A 669 14.41 -22.61 -4.87
CA ILE A 669 14.93 -22.92 -6.20
C ILE A 669 16.40 -23.33 -6.03
N PRO A 670 16.78 -24.58 -6.40
CA PRO A 670 18.18 -25.00 -6.34
C PRO A 670 19.09 -24.06 -7.16
N PRO A 671 20.27 -23.67 -6.65
CA PRO A 671 21.17 -22.74 -7.36
C PRO A 671 21.57 -23.19 -8.76
N GLU A 672 21.64 -24.51 -8.99
CA GLU A 672 21.97 -25.14 -10.26
C GLU A 672 20.91 -24.89 -11.34
N VAL A 673 19.63 -24.74 -10.95
CA VAL A 673 18.50 -24.50 -11.87
C VAL A 673 18.70 -23.21 -12.65
N PHE A 674 19.25 -22.16 -12.05
CA PHE A 674 19.53 -20.90 -12.76
C PHE A 674 20.50 -21.07 -13.93
N SER A 675 21.42 -22.03 -13.86
CA SER A 675 22.32 -22.39 -14.98
C SER A 675 21.69 -23.33 -16.01
N GLY A 676 20.53 -23.89 -15.68
CA GLY A 676 19.70 -24.73 -16.52
C GLY A 676 18.49 -24.02 -17.14
N LEU A 677 18.32 -22.72 -16.90
CA LEU A 677 17.34 -21.88 -17.59
C LEU A 677 17.88 -21.40 -18.95
N PRO A 678 17.01 -21.11 -19.94
CA PRO A 678 17.43 -20.66 -21.27
C PRO A 678 18.13 -19.29 -21.28
N ASP A 679 19.18 -19.15 -22.10
CA ASP A 679 19.98 -17.92 -22.18
C ASP A 679 19.21 -16.69 -22.73
N LYS A 680 18.19 -16.92 -23.56
CA LYS A 680 17.34 -15.88 -24.17
C LYS A 680 16.17 -15.45 -23.30
N LEU A 681 16.01 -16.03 -22.11
CA LEU A 681 14.88 -15.77 -21.22
C LEU A 681 14.82 -14.29 -20.83
N SER A 682 13.73 -13.61 -21.21
CA SER A 682 13.48 -12.20 -20.93
C SER A 682 12.43 -11.97 -19.85
N GLU A 683 11.45 -12.87 -19.72
CA GLU A 683 10.37 -12.75 -18.74
C GLU A 683 10.27 -14.04 -17.93
N LEU A 684 10.35 -13.90 -16.61
CA LEU A 684 10.23 -15.01 -15.67
C LEU A 684 9.17 -14.69 -14.62
N TYR A 685 8.11 -15.49 -14.62
CA TYR A 685 7.00 -15.38 -13.67
C TYR A 685 7.06 -16.55 -12.67
N ILE A 686 7.15 -16.23 -11.39
CA ILE A 686 7.22 -17.19 -10.28
C ILE A 686 6.16 -16.83 -9.23
N THR A 687 5.00 -16.36 -9.69
CA THR A 687 3.96 -15.81 -8.80
C THR A 687 3.31 -16.89 -7.95
N ASN A 688 2.84 -16.51 -6.76
CA ASN A 688 2.08 -17.40 -5.85
C ASN A 688 2.77 -18.76 -5.59
N ASN A 689 4.08 -18.73 -5.41
CA ASN A 689 4.84 -19.84 -4.86
C ASN A 689 5.02 -19.65 -3.34
N LYS A 690 5.87 -20.45 -2.71
CA LYS A 690 6.13 -20.43 -1.26
C LYS A 690 7.56 -20.03 -0.93
N LEU A 691 8.20 -19.27 -1.83
CA LEU A 691 9.60 -18.89 -1.70
C LEU A 691 9.80 -18.02 -0.46
N LYS A 692 10.68 -18.46 0.44
CA LYS A 692 11.11 -17.72 1.64
C LYS A 692 12.46 -17.04 1.41
N ASP A 693 12.89 -16.24 2.39
CA ASP A 693 14.26 -15.72 2.43
C ASP A 693 15.30 -16.84 2.38
N LYS A 694 16.41 -16.60 1.66
CA LYS A 694 17.50 -17.56 1.33
C LYS A 694 17.12 -18.70 0.39
N SER A 695 15.82 -18.91 0.15
CA SER A 695 15.33 -19.91 -0.79
C SER A 695 15.35 -19.43 -2.25
N PHE A 696 15.50 -18.12 -2.46
CA PHE A 696 15.74 -17.49 -3.76
C PHE A 696 17.11 -16.80 -3.77
N ASP A 697 18.04 -17.31 -4.58
CA ASP A 697 19.40 -16.78 -4.68
C ASP A 697 19.49 -15.69 -5.75
N TRP A 698 19.37 -14.44 -5.31
CA TRP A 698 19.42 -13.26 -6.17
C TRP A 698 20.72 -13.15 -6.98
N GLU A 699 21.87 -13.59 -6.46
CA GLU A 699 23.14 -13.47 -7.17
C GLU A 699 23.19 -14.36 -8.42
N LYS A 700 22.36 -15.41 -8.48
CA LYS A 700 22.29 -16.32 -9.64
C LYS A 700 21.55 -15.69 -10.81
N LEU A 701 20.82 -14.60 -10.62
CA LEU A 701 20.22 -13.83 -11.72
C LEU A 701 21.27 -13.27 -12.70
N LYS A 702 22.55 -13.19 -12.29
CA LYS A 702 23.65 -12.78 -13.19
C LYS A 702 23.86 -13.74 -14.35
N LEU A 703 23.36 -14.97 -14.23
CA LEU A 703 23.38 -15.96 -15.30
C LEU A 703 22.32 -15.65 -16.38
N LEU A 704 21.26 -14.91 -16.04
CA LEU A 704 20.14 -14.56 -16.92
C LEU A 704 20.32 -13.17 -17.54
N ASN A 705 21.29 -13.04 -18.46
CA ASN A 705 21.70 -11.75 -19.04
C ASN A 705 20.61 -11.01 -19.83
N SER A 706 19.57 -11.73 -20.28
CA SER A 706 18.49 -11.19 -21.10
C SER A 706 17.25 -10.81 -20.27
N LEU A 707 17.24 -11.09 -18.96
CA LEU A 707 16.05 -10.95 -18.11
C LEU A 707 15.63 -9.48 -17.96
N GLN A 708 14.43 -9.15 -18.39
CA GLN A 708 13.82 -7.81 -18.36
C GLN A 708 12.66 -7.72 -17.37
N VAL A 709 11.88 -8.80 -17.22
CA VAL A 709 10.73 -8.86 -16.32
C VAL A 709 10.91 -10.01 -15.35
N LEU A 710 10.82 -9.71 -14.05
CA LEU A 710 10.82 -10.71 -12.98
C LEU A 710 9.60 -10.48 -12.10
N ASP A 711 8.74 -11.49 -12.02
CA ASP A 711 7.58 -11.48 -11.16
C ASP A 711 7.71 -12.50 -10.04
N LEU A 712 7.82 -11.99 -8.82
CA LEU A 712 7.91 -12.73 -7.57
C LEU A 712 6.72 -12.43 -6.65
N SER A 713 5.62 -11.92 -7.21
CA SER A 713 4.43 -11.56 -6.45
C SER A 713 3.79 -12.76 -5.73
N GLY A 714 3.16 -12.52 -4.58
CA GLY A 714 2.46 -13.56 -3.81
C GLY A 714 3.35 -14.64 -3.22
N ASN A 715 4.64 -14.37 -3.00
CA ASN A 715 5.57 -15.28 -2.33
C ASN A 715 5.70 -14.94 -0.83
N HIS A 716 6.62 -15.60 -0.14
CA HIS A 716 6.89 -15.41 1.28
C HIS A 716 8.26 -14.75 1.53
N LEU A 717 8.69 -13.85 0.65
CA LEU A 717 9.98 -13.15 0.77
C LEU A 717 9.92 -12.10 1.87
N ASN A 718 10.96 -12.01 2.70
CA ASN A 718 11.04 -11.03 3.79
C ASN A 718 12.13 -9.97 3.55
N THR A 719 13.05 -10.22 2.62
CA THR A 719 14.15 -9.32 2.25
C THR A 719 14.32 -9.17 0.73
N VAL A 720 15.04 -8.12 0.35
CA VAL A 720 15.47 -7.79 -1.02
C VAL A 720 17.00 -7.97 -1.13
N PRO A 721 17.59 -8.11 -2.33
CA PRO A 721 19.04 -8.27 -2.45
C PRO A 721 19.79 -7.04 -1.92
N PRO A 722 21.05 -7.20 -1.45
CA PRO A 722 21.86 -6.07 -1.02
C PRO A 722 22.02 -4.97 -2.07
N MET A 723 22.21 -5.36 -3.34
CA MET A 723 22.34 -4.46 -4.48
C MET A 723 21.83 -5.16 -5.75
N LEU A 724 20.71 -4.69 -6.30
CA LEU A 724 20.03 -5.33 -7.44
C LEU A 724 20.90 -5.32 -8.70
N SER A 725 21.68 -4.27 -8.92
CA SER A 725 22.57 -4.15 -10.09
C SER A 725 23.74 -5.14 -10.10
N PHE A 726 24.10 -5.69 -8.93
CA PHE A 726 25.05 -6.80 -8.81
C PHE A 726 24.42 -8.13 -9.24
N CYS A 727 23.10 -8.27 -9.01
CA CYS A 727 22.32 -9.45 -9.39
C CYS A 727 21.94 -9.42 -10.87
N THR A 728 21.51 -8.28 -11.41
CA THR A 728 21.07 -8.14 -12.80
C THR A 728 21.26 -6.72 -13.33
N LYS A 729 21.67 -6.61 -14.60
CA LYS A 729 21.86 -5.32 -15.31
C LYS A 729 20.85 -5.10 -16.43
N SER A 730 19.95 -6.05 -16.66
CA SER A 730 18.97 -6.06 -17.76
C SER A 730 17.55 -5.76 -17.31
N LEU A 731 17.25 -5.91 -16.00
CA LEU A 731 15.89 -5.83 -15.48
C LEU A 731 15.27 -4.44 -15.64
N THR A 732 14.05 -4.41 -16.16
CA THR A 732 13.24 -3.21 -16.40
C THR A 732 11.98 -3.17 -15.53
N LYS A 733 11.42 -4.35 -15.20
CA LYS A 733 10.23 -4.51 -14.39
C LYS A 733 10.45 -5.56 -13.31
N LEU A 734 10.26 -5.15 -12.05
CA LEU A 734 10.33 -6.02 -10.88
C LEU A 734 9.02 -5.97 -10.10
N LEU A 735 8.38 -7.11 -9.94
CA LEU A 735 7.14 -7.26 -9.18
C LEU A 735 7.40 -8.05 -7.91
N LEU A 736 7.19 -7.42 -6.76
CA LEU A 736 7.41 -7.99 -5.43
C LEU A 736 6.19 -7.80 -4.52
N ASN A 737 5.03 -7.46 -5.08
CA ASN A 737 3.81 -7.24 -4.32
C ASN A 737 3.31 -8.51 -3.63
N HIS A 738 2.54 -8.34 -2.55
CA HIS A 738 2.01 -9.45 -1.75
C HIS A 738 3.12 -10.39 -1.23
N ASN A 739 4.23 -9.83 -0.75
CA ASN A 739 5.27 -10.53 0.01
C ASN A 739 5.27 -10.03 1.47
N TYR A 740 6.23 -10.46 2.27
CA TYR A 740 6.40 -10.04 3.67
C TYR A 740 7.65 -9.17 3.87
N ILE A 741 8.03 -8.38 2.85
CA ILE A 741 9.25 -7.56 2.91
C ILE A 741 9.09 -6.50 4.02
N LEU A 742 9.96 -6.55 5.02
CA LEU A 742 9.92 -5.66 6.19
C LEU A 742 10.75 -4.39 6.00
N ARG A 743 11.92 -4.52 5.35
CA ARG A 743 12.87 -3.43 5.12
C ARG A 743 13.64 -3.65 3.83
N LEU A 744 14.01 -2.55 3.20
CA LEU A 744 14.91 -2.54 2.04
C LEU A 744 16.36 -2.46 2.52
N THR A 745 17.30 -2.96 1.72
CA THR A 745 18.74 -2.91 2.00
C THR A 745 19.33 -1.54 1.62
N PRO A 746 20.40 -1.06 2.30
CA PRO A 746 20.96 0.30 2.08
C PRO A 746 21.55 0.61 0.70
N ASP A 747 21.60 -0.33 -0.25
CA ASP A 747 22.06 -0.07 -1.62
C ASP A 747 21.16 -0.79 -2.66
N PHE A 748 19.92 -1.12 -2.28
CA PHE A 748 19.04 -2.00 -3.06
C PHE A 748 18.98 -1.62 -4.56
N LEU A 749 18.69 -0.35 -4.88
CA LEU A 749 18.54 0.12 -6.27
C LEU A 749 19.78 0.84 -6.82
N LYS A 750 20.91 0.81 -6.12
CA LYS A 750 22.13 1.47 -6.58
C LYS A 750 22.56 0.96 -7.94
N ASP A 751 22.84 1.89 -8.86
CA ASP A 751 23.22 1.64 -10.26
C ASP A 751 22.18 0.86 -11.11
N ALA A 752 20.95 0.65 -10.62
CA ALA A 752 19.89 -0.07 -11.32
C ALA A 752 19.14 0.80 -12.36
N SER A 753 19.88 1.54 -13.18
CA SER A 753 19.37 2.59 -14.10
C SER A 753 18.36 2.13 -15.16
N LYS A 754 18.29 0.83 -15.48
CA LYS A 754 17.32 0.28 -16.44
C LYS A 754 15.94 0.00 -15.83
N LEU A 755 15.82 -0.03 -14.50
CA LEU A 755 14.57 -0.34 -13.83
C LEU A 755 13.57 0.82 -14.02
N LYS A 756 12.42 0.54 -14.63
CA LYS A 756 11.36 1.50 -14.92
C LYS A 756 10.09 1.28 -14.12
N TYR A 757 9.84 0.02 -13.74
CA TYR A 757 8.64 -0.37 -13.01
C TYR A 757 9.03 -1.20 -11.78
N LEU A 758 8.61 -0.75 -10.60
CA LEU A 758 8.83 -1.46 -9.34
C LEU A 758 7.52 -1.53 -8.55
N ASP A 759 7.09 -2.75 -8.24
CA ASP A 759 5.95 -2.99 -7.37
C ASP A 759 6.38 -3.56 -6.03
N LEU A 760 6.21 -2.76 -4.97
CA LEU A 760 6.43 -3.14 -3.58
C LEU A 760 5.12 -3.07 -2.78
N SER A 761 3.96 -2.99 -3.44
CA SER A 761 2.67 -2.89 -2.77
C SER A 761 2.35 -4.12 -1.92
N SER A 762 1.43 -3.99 -0.96
CA SER A 762 0.98 -5.10 -0.11
C SER A 762 2.13 -5.86 0.57
N ASN A 763 3.15 -5.14 1.05
CA ASN A 763 4.26 -5.68 1.84
C ASN A 763 4.18 -5.18 3.28
N GLN A 764 5.25 -5.38 4.07
CA GLN A 764 5.34 -4.95 5.46
C GLN A 764 6.40 -3.85 5.65
N ILE A 765 6.68 -3.05 4.60
CA ILE A 765 7.75 -2.07 4.61
C ILE A 765 7.43 -0.95 5.60
N GLN A 766 8.38 -0.68 6.49
CA GLN A 766 8.25 0.35 7.53
C GLN A 766 8.93 1.67 7.17
N HIS A 767 10.09 1.61 6.53
CA HIS A 767 10.89 2.77 6.15
C HIS A 767 11.53 2.57 4.78
N ILE A 768 11.69 3.65 4.02
CA ILE A 768 12.49 3.70 2.81
C ILE A 768 13.53 4.80 3.02
N GLU A 769 14.81 4.44 2.90
CA GLU A 769 15.93 5.35 3.07
C GLU A 769 16.50 5.78 1.71
N LYS A 770 17.15 6.95 1.68
CA LYS A 770 17.83 7.48 0.48
C LYS A 770 18.86 6.52 -0.10
N SER A 771 19.52 5.77 0.78
CA SER A 771 20.54 4.78 0.46
C SER A 771 19.95 3.66 -0.41
N SER A 772 18.79 3.13 -0.02
CA SER A 772 18.05 2.12 -0.79
C SER A 772 17.53 2.64 -2.13
N PHE A 773 17.03 3.89 -2.15
CA PHE A 773 16.34 4.53 -3.29
C PHE A 773 17.10 5.79 -3.72
N PRO A 774 18.18 5.65 -4.50
CA PRO A 774 18.99 6.78 -4.91
C PRO A 774 18.27 7.58 -6.00
N ASP A 775 18.32 8.91 -5.88
CA ASP A 775 17.53 9.87 -6.66
C ASP A 775 17.74 9.74 -8.19
N ASP A 776 18.94 9.35 -8.62
CA ASP A 776 19.32 9.19 -10.03
C ASP A 776 18.61 8.02 -10.71
N VAL A 777 18.23 6.98 -9.95
CA VAL A 777 17.50 5.82 -10.45
C VAL A 777 16.00 6.04 -10.32
N VAL A 778 15.52 6.36 -9.12
CA VAL A 778 14.06 6.44 -8.86
C VAL A 778 13.39 7.55 -9.66
N ASN A 779 14.06 8.69 -9.91
CA ASN A 779 13.47 9.78 -10.69
C ASN A 779 13.35 9.47 -12.19
N GLN A 780 13.95 8.38 -12.66
CA GLN A 780 13.82 7.90 -14.04
C GLN A 780 12.79 6.77 -14.21
N MET A 781 12.16 6.34 -13.11
CA MET A 781 11.11 5.32 -13.15
C MET A 781 9.80 5.88 -13.71
N ASP A 782 9.07 5.04 -14.42
CA ASP A 782 7.75 5.38 -14.95
C ASP A 782 6.68 5.17 -13.88
N MET A 783 6.79 4.09 -13.09
CA MET A 783 5.79 3.73 -12.09
C MET A 783 6.40 3.03 -10.87
N LEU A 784 5.93 3.44 -9.69
CA LEU A 784 6.32 2.86 -8.40
C LEU A 784 5.07 2.63 -7.53
N LEU A 785 4.83 1.38 -7.15
CA LEU A 785 3.68 1.02 -6.31
C LEU A 785 4.13 0.75 -4.88
N LEU A 786 3.52 1.45 -3.93
CA LEU A 786 3.88 1.42 -2.50
C LEU A 786 2.68 1.23 -1.57
N HIS A 787 1.46 1.18 -2.10
CA HIS A 787 0.24 1.10 -1.30
C HIS A 787 0.21 -0.17 -0.44
N ASP A 788 -0.61 -0.16 0.61
CA ASP A 788 -0.82 -1.30 1.52
C ASP A 788 0.43 -1.79 2.27
N ASN A 789 1.43 -0.92 2.45
CA ASN A 789 2.58 -1.16 3.33
C ASN A 789 2.32 -0.69 4.78
N LYS A 790 3.31 -0.88 5.67
CA LYS A 790 3.22 -0.54 7.10
C LYS A 790 4.15 0.60 7.49
N PHE A 791 4.08 1.72 6.77
CA PHE A 791 5.01 2.83 6.96
C PHE A 791 4.95 3.40 8.39
N LEU A 792 6.14 3.56 8.99
CA LEU A 792 6.34 4.20 10.29
C LEU A 792 6.74 5.66 10.05
N CYS A 793 5.80 6.57 10.28
CA CYS A 793 5.95 8.01 10.02
C CYS A 793 6.56 8.74 11.22
N SER A 794 7.76 8.34 11.59
CA SER A 794 8.63 9.05 12.54
C SER A 794 9.53 10.05 11.82
N CYS A 795 10.39 10.77 12.56
CA CYS A 795 11.36 11.70 11.96
C CYS A 795 12.41 11.03 11.05
N ASN A 796 12.50 9.71 11.05
CA ASN A 796 13.34 8.97 10.10
C ASN A 796 12.74 8.97 8.68
N ALA A 797 11.43 9.24 8.54
CA ALA A 797 10.75 9.33 7.24
C ALA A 797 10.96 10.68 6.54
N THR A 798 11.73 11.60 7.12
CA THR A 798 11.93 12.97 6.60
C THR A 798 12.38 12.99 5.14
N TRP A 799 13.42 12.23 4.79
CA TRP A 799 13.85 12.12 3.39
C TRP A 799 12.74 11.59 2.49
N PHE A 800 12.08 10.50 2.87
CA PHE A 800 11.06 9.85 2.05
C PHE A 800 9.88 10.79 1.74
N VAL A 801 9.40 11.53 2.74
CA VAL A 801 8.34 12.54 2.56
C VAL A 801 8.83 13.70 1.68
N THR A 802 10.05 14.21 1.90
CA THR A 802 10.62 15.27 1.03
C THR A 802 10.77 14.82 -0.42
N TRP A 803 11.17 13.57 -0.64
CA TRP A 803 11.30 12.97 -1.96
C TRP A 803 9.93 12.77 -2.61
N LEU A 804 8.93 12.23 -1.90
CA LEU A 804 7.56 12.10 -2.39
C LEU A 804 6.97 13.45 -2.81
N ASN A 805 7.30 14.53 -2.08
CA ASN A 805 6.88 15.87 -2.47
C ASN A 805 7.60 16.36 -3.74
N ALA A 806 8.88 16.07 -3.94
CA ALA A 806 9.63 16.54 -5.12
C ALA A 806 9.46 15.69 -6.39
N THR A 807 9.22 14.38 -6.25
CA THR A 807 9.30 13.41 -7.36
C THR A 807 8.24 13.62 -8.46
N ARG A 808 8.51 13.17 -9.69
CA ARG A 808 7.52 13.15 -10.79
C ARG A 808 7.09 11.73 -11.16
N VAL A 809 7.59 10.73 -10.45
CA VAL A 809 7.23 9.32 -10.67
C VAL A 809 5.75 9.13 -10.38
N TYR A 810 5.05 8.38 -11.23
CA TYR A 810 3.66 8.06 -11.00
C TYR A 810 3.54 7.02 -9.87
N ILE A 811 2.98 7.45 -8.74
CA ILE A 811 2.71 6.61 -7.57
C ILE A 811 1.19 6.56 -7.37
N PRO A 812 0.51 5.49 -7.80
CA PRO A 812 -0.94 5.41 -7.69
C PRO A 812 -1.36 5.38 -6.22
N ARG A 813 -2.51 5.99 -5.91
CA ARG A 813 -3.11 5.98 -4.57
C ARG A 813 -2.24 6.57 -3.44
N LEU A 814 -1.34 7.48 -3.78
CA LEU A 814 -0.47 8.16 -2.82
C LEU A 814 -1.24 8.89 -1.70
N GLY A 815 -2.36 9.53 -2.04
CA GLY A 815 -3.20 10.27 -1.09
C GLY A 815 -4.17 9.42 -0.27
N THR A 816 -4.28 8.10 -0.53
CA THR A 816 -5.26 7.23 0.16
C THR A 816 -4.66 5.99 0.78
N ASP A 817 -3.90 5.19 0.03
CA ASP A 817 -3.54 3.81 0.44
C ASP A 817 -2.05 3.70 0.85
N VAL A 818 -1.28 4.76 0.64
CA VAL A 818 0.08 4.92 1.17
C VAL A 818 -0.02 5.62 2.52
N THR A 819 -0.39 4.86 3.56
CA THR A 819 -0.69 5.41 4.90
C THR A 819 0.34 5.03 5.96
N CYS A 820 0.40 5.86 6.99
CA CYS A 820 1.17 5.63 8.19
C CYS A 820 0.44 4.67 9.13
N VAL A 821 1.13 3.69 9.70
CA VAL A 821 0.57 2.81 10.74
C VAL A 821 0.85 3.34 12.15
N ASN A 822 1.98 4.02 12.33
CA ASN A 822 2.45 4.60 13.58
C ASN A 822 3.28 5.87 13.30
N PRO A 823 3.52 6.75 14.30
CA PRO A 823 3.02 6.72 15.69
C PRO A 823 1.53 7.07 15.78
N GLY A 824 0.87 6.77 16.91
CA GLY A 824 -0.60 6.77 17.04
C GLY A 824 -1.35 8.01 16.49
N ALA A 825 -0.79 9.21 16.61
CA ALA A 825 -1.39 10.44 16.05
C ALA A 825 -1.40 10.50 14.51
N GLN A 826 -0.46 9.80 13.86
CA GLN A 826 -0.33 9.73 12.40
C GLN A 826 -1.01 8.47 11.82
N ARG A 827 -1.56 7.58 12.65
CA ARG A 827 -2.12 6.31 12.19
C ARG A 827 -3.30 6.55 11.22
N GLY A 828 -3.23 5.95 10.04
CA GLY A 828 -4.23 6.07 8.98
C GLY A 828 -4.09 7.32 8.11
N HIS A 829 -3.19 8.25 8.43
CA HIS A 829 -2.92 9.41 7.59
C HIS A 829 -1.99 9.06 6.42
N PRO A 830 -2.15 9.68 5.23
CA PRO A 830 -1.24 9.51 4.12
C PRO A 830 0.19 9.92 4.49
N VAL A 831 1.19 9.19 3.99
CA VAL A 831 2.61 9.48 4.29
C VAL A 831 3.00 10.88 3.79
N ILE A 832 2.42 11.32 2.66
CA ILE A 832 2.68 12.65 2.08
C ILE A 832 2.17 13.81 2.95
N SER A 833 1.22 13.58 3.86
CA SER A 833 0.66 14.63 4.73
C SER A 833 1.39 14.81 6.06
N VAL A 834 2.49 14.10 6.29
CA VAL A 834 3.25 14.17 7.56
C VAL A 834 3.98 15.52 7.65
N ASP A 835 3.78 16.23 8.77
CA ASP A 835 4.44 17.51 9.04
C ASP A 835 5.92 17.31 9.42
N LEU A 836 6.81 17.82 8.57
CA LEU A 836 8.26 17.75 8.73
C LEU A 836 8.81 18.78 9.73
N LEU A 837 8.06 19.84 10.05
CA LEU A 837 8.51 20.91 10.95
C LEU A 837 8.71 20.38 12.38
N ALA A 838 7.89 19.43 12.81
CA ALA A 838 8.02 18.76 14.09
C ALA A 838 9.40 18.09 14.28
N CYS A 839 10.08 17.73 13.19
CA CYS A 839 11.36 17.01 13.22
C CYS A 839 12.61 17.92 13.16
N GLN A 840 12.48 19.20 12.83
CA GLN A 840 13.62 20.11 12.66
C GLN A 840 14.15 20.72 13.97
N HIS A 841 13.40 20.67 15.08
CA HIS A 841 13.73 21.43 16.29
C HIS A 841 14.75 20.78 17.25
N HIS A 842 15.24 19.57 16.98
CA HIS A 842 16.11 18.85 17.93
C HIS A 842 17.45 19.54 18.19
N TYR A 843 18.17 19.98 17.14
CA TYR A 843 19.50 20.56 17.29
C TYR A 843 19.50 21.95 17.93
N LEU A 844 18.56 22.81 17.53
CA LEU A 844 18.43 24.16 18.09
C LEU A 844 18.07 24.09 19.58
N SER A 845 17.18 23.17 19.96
CA SER A 845 16.79 22.96 21.35
C SER A 845 17.96 22.43 22.19
N ILE A 846 18.78 21.50 21.66
CA ILE A 846 19.96 21.00 22.36
C ILE A 846 20.99 22.11 22.57
N ILE A 847 21.27 22.91 21.54
CA ILE A 847 22.24 24.03 21.63
C ILE A 847 21.77 25.07 22.66
N LEU A 848 20.48 25.43 22.65
CA LEU A 848 19.93 26.35 23.64
C LEU A 848 19.97 25.75 25.05
N TYR A 849 19.66 24.46 25.20
CA TYR A 849 19.72 23.78 26.49
C TYR A 849 21.13 23.71 27.07
N THR A 850 22.14 23.34 26.26
CA THR A 850 23.55 23.29 26.70
C THR A 850 24.08 24.67 27.06
N LEU A 851 23.71 25.70 26.32
CA LEU A 851 24.09 27.08 26.62
C LEU A 851 23.45 27.59 27.91
N MET A 852 22.15 27.32 28.12
CA MET A 852 21.45 27.75 29.34
C MET A 852 21.93 27.00 30.58
N THR A 853 22.17 25.69 30.47
CA THR A 853 22.73 24.90 31.57
C THR A 853 24.14 25.33 31.93
N SER A 854 25.01 25.64 30.96
CA SER A 854 26.36 26.16 31.25
C SER A 854 26.30 27.52 31.94
N LEU A 855 25.39 28.41 31.53
CA LEU A 855 25.15 29.70 32.19
C LEU A 855 24.71 29.52 33.64
N VAL A 856 23.76 28.60 33.89
CA VAL A 856 23.28 28.30 35.24
C VAL A 856 24.40 27.72 36.10
N LEU A 857 25.17 26.74 35.60
CA LEU A 857 26.31 26.19 36.33
C LEU A 857 27.39 27.24 36.61
N SER A 858 27.67 28.13 35.64
CA SER A 858 28.63 29.22 35.81
C SER A 858 28.16 30.22 36.87
N PHE A 859 26.87 30.57 36.91
CA PHE A 859 26.33 31.45 37.95
C PHE A 859 26.39 30.78 39.33
N LEU A 860 26.08 29.48 39.40
CA LEU A 860 26.10 28.73 40.64
C LEU A 860 27.54 28.61 41.18
N THR A 861 28.52 28.28 40.33
CA THR A 861 29.93 28.22 40.71
C THR A 861 30.45 29.60 41.12
N LEU A 862 30.13 30.66 40.38
CA LEU A 862 30.52 32.03 40.74
C LEU A 862 29.95 32.43 42.11
N SER A 863 28.68 32.09 42.38
CA SER A 863 28.03 32.39 43.67
C SER A 863 28.63 31.60 44.83
N ILE A 864 28.91 30.30 44.64
CA ILE A 864 29.51 29.41 45.65
C ILE A 864 30.95 29.83 45.92
N SER A 865 31.73 30.09 44.86
CA SER A 865 33.11 30.58 44.99
C SER A 865 33.15 31.95 45.66
N SER A 866 32.22 32.85 45.35
CA SER A 866 32.08 34.12 46.06
C SER A 866 31.76 33.91 47.54
N HIS A 867 30.89 32.96 47.90
CA HIS A 867 30.53 32.72 49.30
C HIS A 867 31.65 32.02 50.09
N LEU A 868 32.31 31.02 49.51
CA LEU A 868 33.39 30.26 50.18
C LEU A 868 34.70 31.01 50.26
N PHE A 869 35.12 31.71 49.19
CA PHE A 869 36.46 32.30 49.10
C PHE A 869 36.48 33.82 49.30
N LEU A 870 35.36 34.47 49.69
CA LEU A 870 35.34 35.93 49.90
C LEU A 870 36.43 36.36 50.89
N TRP A 871 36.57 35.63 52.00
CA TRP A 871 37.56 35.91 53.03
C TRP A 871 38.98 35.60 52.59
N ASP A 872 39.19 34.55 51.80
CA ASP A 872 40.52 34.18 51.28
C ASP A 872 41.02 35.15 50.21
N VAL A 873 40.14 35.62 49.33
CA VAL A 873 40.46 36.64 48.32
C VAL A 873 40.70 37.99 49.01
N TRP A 874 39.92 38.34 50.04
CA TRP A 874 40.16 39.54 50.85
C TRP A 874 41.49 39.42 51.63
N TYR A 875 41.77 38.26 52.21
CA TYR A 875 43.01 37.97 52.91
C TYR A 875 44.22 38.05 51.97
N ILE A 876 44.16 37.47 50.78
CA ILE A 876 45.21 37.55 49.76
C ILE A 876 45.38 38.99 49.26
N TYR A 877 44.28 39.73 49.05
CA TYR A 877 44.33 41.14 48.68
C TYR A 877 45.01 41.98 49.77
N HIS A 878 44.65 41.78 51.04
CA HIS A 878 45.28 42.46 52.17
C HIS A 878 46.71 42.01 52.43
N PHE A 879 47.04 40.73 52.22
CA PHE A 879 48.37 40.15 52.36
C PHE A 879 49.32 40.64 51.25
N CYS A 880 48.87 40.66 49.99
CA CYS A 880 49.62 41.25 48.88
C CYS A 880 49.80 42.76 49.07
N ARG A 881 48.76 43.46 49.53
CA ARG A 881 48.83 44.89 49.87
C ARG A 881 49.78 45.17 51.06
N ALA A 882 49.85 44.26 52.03
CA ALA A 882 50.80 44.33 53.15
C ALA A 882 52.25 44.05 52.69
N LYS A 883 52.44 43.08 51.77
CA LYS A 883 53.75 42.73 51.22
C LYS A 883 54.32 43.82 50.30
N LEU A 884 53.46 44.51 49.55
CA LEU A 884 53.83 45.66 48.69
C LEU A 884 54.17 46.94 49.47
N LYS A 885 53.66 47.12 50.70
CA LYS A 885 53.95 48.30 51.52
C LYS A 885 55.20 48.19 52.38
N GLY A 886 55.81 47.01 52.49
CA GLY A 886 56.98 46.77 53.34
C GLY A 886 56.65 46.83 54.83
N TYR A 887 57.11 45.83 55.59
CA TYR A 887 57.03 45.89 57.05
C TYR A 887 58.08 46.87 57.58
N GLY A 888 57.63 47.97 58.17
CA GLY A 888 58.49 48.82 58.98
C GLY A 888 58.95 48.03 60.21
N ARG A 889 60.26 47.92 60.41
CA ARG A 889 60.83 47.49 61.69
C ARG A 889 60.33 48.44 62.78
N LEU A 890 59.48 47.96 63.68
CA LEU A 890 59.30 48.60 64.98
C LEU A 890 60.56 48.34 65.79
N TYR A 891 61.42 49.35 65.87
CA TYR A 891 62.48 49.39 66.87
C TYR A 891 61.85 49.27 68.25
N SER A 892 62.37 48.34 69.06
CA SER A 892 62.06 48.14 70.47
C SER A 892 61.94 49.49 71.21
N GLN A 893 60.71 49.89 71.53
CA GLN A 893 60.50 50.84 72.61
C GLN A 893 60.74 50.07 73.92
N SER A 894 61.56 50.67 74.78
CA SER A 894 61.97 50.15 76.09
C SER A 894 60.88 49.34 76.78
N SER A 895 61.16 48.07 77.07
CA SER A 895 60.27 47.19 77.84
C SER A 895 59.78 47.92 79.10
N ALA A 896 58.47 48.07 79.24
CA ALA A 896 57.83 48.77 80.37
C ALA A 896 57.95 47.97 81.68
N TYR A 897 58.13 46.65 81.58
CA TYR A 897 58.28 45.75 82.71
C TYR A 897 59.55 44.91 82.61
N ASP A 898 60.16 44.59 83.75
CA ASP A 898 61.32 43.71 83.82
C ASP A 898 60.92 42.24 83.69
N ALA A 899 59.73 41.85 84.16
CA ALA A 899 59.19 40.51 83.95
C ALA A 899 57.66 40.46 83.91
N PHE A 900 57.09 39.68 83.00
CA PHE A 900 55.70 39.26 83.03
C PHE A 900 55.59 37.92 83.75
N VAL A 901 54.74 37.82 84.78
CA VAL A 901 54.60 36.59 85.57
C VAL A 901 53.28 35.90 85.26
N ILE A 902 53.37 34.63 84.89
CA ILE A 902 52.24 33.77 84.54
C ILE A 902 52.17 32.64 85.57
N TYR A 903 51.01 32.48 86.19
CA TYR A 903 50.77 31.52 87.27
C TYR A 903 49.34 30.99 87.24
N ASP A 904 49.06 29.97 88.04
CA ASP A 904 47.71 29.43 88.22
C ASP A 904 46.89 30.33 89.14
N LYS A 905 45.91 31.05 88.58
CA LYS A 905 45.02 31.93 89.36
C LYS A 905 43.97 31.17 90.14
N GLU A 906 43.58 29.99 89.65
CA GLU A 906 42.58 29.16 90.32
C GLU A 906 43.15 28.54 91.61
N ASP A 907 44.48 28.48 91.72
CA ASP A 907 45.16 28.04 92.92
C ASP A 907 45.44 29.22 93.85
N ALA A 908 44.59 29.37 94.86
CA ALA A 908 44.67 30.44 95.85
C ALA A 908 46.03 30.48 96.57
N ALA A 909 46.69 29.34 96.79
CA ALA A 909 48.00 29.30 97.46
C ALA A 909 49.12 29.86 96.56
N VAL A 910 49.05 29.60 95.25
CA VAL A 910 50.01 30.12 94.27
C VAL A 910 49.78 31.61 94.03
N SER A 911 48.53 32.04 93.88
CA SER A 911 48.19 33.45 93.71
C SER A 911 48.61 34.27 94.95
N GLU A 912 48.35 33.75 96.16
CA GLU A 912 48.81 34.40 97.39
C GLU A 912 50.35 34.47 97.48
N TRP A 913 51.07 33.41 97.09
CA TRP A 913 52.53 33.42 97.06
C TRP A 913 53.10 34.44 96.05
N VAL A 914 52.50 34.55 94.85
CA VAL A 914 52.93 35.54 93.86
C VAL A 914 52.66 36.97 94.36
N MET A 915 51.46 37.23 94.89
CA MET A 915 51.04 38.57 95.29
C MET A 915 51.70 39.05 96.58
N LYS A 916 51.87 38.19 97.59
CA LYS A 916 52.43 38.60 98.90
C LYS A 916 53.92 38.35 99.05
N GLU A 917 54.45 37.27 98.48
CA GLU A 917 55.86 36.88 98.66
C GLU A 917 56.73 37.39 97.50
N MET A 918 56.36 37.06 96.26
CA MET A 918 57.15 37.41 95.08
C MET A 918 57.16 38.91 94.79
N CYS A 919 56.01 39.59 94.90
CA CYS A 919 55.95 41.04 94.71
C CYS A 919 56.73 41.78 95.81
N ALA A 920 56.59 41.39 97.09
CA ALA A 920 57.33 42.02 98.19
C ALA A 920 58.85 41.87 98.02
N HIS A 921 59.33 40.67 97.64
CA HIS A 921 60.77 40.42 97.47
C HIS A 921 61.37 40.96 96.19
N LEU A 922 60.60 41.24 95.13
CA LEU A 922 61.11 41.72 93.84
C LEU A 922 60.83 43.21 93.57
N GLU A 923 59.69 43.73 94.01
CA GLU A 923 59.30 45.14 93.84
C GLU A 923 59.71 46.02 95.04
N GLU A 924 59.64 45.52 96.28
CA GLU A 924 59.82 46.34 97.51
C GLU A 924 61.22 46.25 98.15
N HIS A 925 61.85 45.07 98.24
CA HIS A 925 63.11 44.84 99.00
C HIS A 925 64.35 44.59 98.11
N GLY A 926 65.35 45.49 98.09
CA GLY A 926 66.70 45.29 97.47
C GLY A 926 67.25 46.49 96.67
N ASP A 927 68.55 46.51 96.33
CA ASP A 927 69.25 47.66 95.68
C ASP A 927 68.75 48.03 94.27
N ARG A 928 67.99 47.14 93.59
CA ARG A 928 67.36 47.40 92.29
C ARG A 928 65.91 46.90 92.30
N ARG A 929 64.95 47.83 92.22
CA ARG A 929 63.51 47.49 92.16
C ARG A 929 63.16 46.98 90.76
N LEU A 930 62.60 45.78 90.67
CA LEU A 930 62.13 45.20 89.42
C LEU A 930 60.64 45.49 89.27
N THR A 931 60.20 45.77 88.04
CA THR A 931 58.79 46.01 87.73
C THR A 931 58.14 44.75 87.15
N LEU A 932 57.11 44.23 87.81
CA LEU A 932 56.40 43.02 87.36
C LEU A 932 55.08 43.38 86.67
N CYS A 933 54.80 42.70 85.55
CA CYS A 933 53.49 42.70 84.91
C CYS A 933 52.73 41.46 85.38
N LEU A 934 51.52 41.65 85.89
CA LEU A 934 50.65 40.58 86.40
C LEU A 934 49.29 40.62 85.72
N GLU A 935 48.75 39.45 85.42
CA GLU A 935 47.48 39.30 84.70
C GLU A 935 46.29 39.91 85.45
N GLU A 936 46.27 39.82 86.79
CA GLU A 936 45.16 40.31 87.62
C GLU A 936 45.24 41.82 87.93
N ARG A 937 46.41 42.44 87.73
CA ARG A 937 46.69 43.84 88.09
C ARG A 937 46.82 44.75 86.88
N ASP A 938 47.54 44.30 85.86
CA ASP A 938 48.06 45.17 84.78
C ASP A 938 47.31 45.00 83.44
N TRP A 939 46.40 44.04 83.34
CA TRP A 939 45.61 43.82 82.12
C TRP A 939 44.48 44.83 81.97
N LEU A 940 44.37 45.44 80.79
CA LEU A 940 43.32 46.40 80.47
C LEU A 940 41.98 45.68 80.26
N PRO A 941 40.93 46.01 81.03
CA PRO A 941 39.60 45.42 80.85
C PRO A 941 39.02 45.75 79.47
N GLY A 942 38.44 44.76 78.79
CA GLY A 942 37.80 44.93 77.47
C GLY A 942 38.69 44.61 76.27
N CYS A 943 40.00 44.42 76.45
CA CYS A 943 40.89 43.88 75.42
C CYS A 943 40.77 42.34 75.32
N PRO A 944 40.86 41.74 74.11
CA PRO A 944 40.89 40.29 73.96
C PRO A 944 42.03 39.66 74.76
N LEU A 945 41.76 38.52 75.39
CA LEU A 945 42.71 37.83 76.28
C LEU A 945 44.04 37.51 75.60
N ILE A 946 44.00 37.14 74.31
CA ILE A 946 45.19 36.85 73.50
C ILE A 946 46.02 38.11 73.24
N ASP A 947 45.38 39.26 73.02
CA ASP A 947 46.10 40.52 72.75
C ASP A 947 46.76 41.04 74.03
N ASN A 948 46.06 40.99 75.17
CA ASN A 948 46.64 41.32 76.47
C ASN A 948 47.81 40.40 76.82
N LEU A 949 47.70 39.10 76.53
CA LEU A 949 48.77 38.12 76.73
C LEU A 949 49.98 38.41 75.84
N SER A 950 49.76 38.61 74.54
CA SER A 950 50.83 38.93 73.59
C SER A 950 51.54 40.23 73.96
N GLN A 951 50.80 41.28 74.28
CA GLN A 951 51.35 42.57 74.66
C GLN A 951 52.16 42.50 75.97
N SER A 952 51.68 41.76 76.96
CA SER A 952 52.40 41.55 78.23
C SER A 952 53.72 40.80 78.03
N ILE A 953 53.74 39.82 77.13
CA ILE A 953 54.95 39.09 76.76
C ILE A 953 55.94 40.02 76.05
N HIS A 954 55.51 40.83 75.07
CA HIS A 954 56.42 41.70 74.30
C HIS A 954 56.93 42.91 75.09
N ASN A 955 56.09 43.50 75.94
CA ASN A 955 56.43 44.67 76.77
C ASN A 955 57.26 44.33 78.02
N SER A 956 57.51 43.05 78.27
CA SER A 956 58.35 42.58 79.37
C SER A 956 59.69 42.06 78.87
N LYS A 957 60.77 42.30 79.63
CA LYS A 957 62.10 41.76 79.28
C LYS A 957 62.18 40.24 79.46
N ARG A 958 61.44 39.71 80.44
CA ARG A 958 61.36 38.29 80.78
C ARG A 958 59.90 37.86 80.91
N THR A 959 59.64 36.57 80.69
CA THR A 959 58.36 35.92 80.96
C THR A 959 58.59 34.78 81.94
N VAL A 960 58.16 34.96 83.18
CA VAL A 960 58.33 34.03 84.29
C VAL A 960 57.09 33.16 84.40
N PHE A 961 57.25 31.85 84.30
CA PHE A 961 56.19 30.89 84.53
C PHE A 961 56.35 30.26 85.91
N VAL A 962 55.37 30.45 86.78
CA VAL A 962 55.29 29.79 88.09
C VAL A 962 54.48 28.51 87.91
N LEU A 963 55.14 27.37 88.14
CA LEU A 963 54.65 26.07 87.76
C LEU A 963 54.34 25.20 88.99
N THR A 964 53.12 24.66 89.00
CA THR A 964 52.67 23.56 89.84
C THR A 964 52.33 22.34 88.96
N ASN A 965 52.16 21.16 89.57
CA ASN A 965 51.88 19.94 88.81
C ASN A 965 50.51 20.00 88.07
N ARG A 966 49.56 20.79 88.59
CA ARG A 966 48.26 21.05 87.96
C ARG A 966 48.38 22.03 86.79
N TYR A 967 49.08 23.14 86.99
CA TYR A 967 49.11 24.25 86.02
C TYR A 967 49.81 23.92 84.70
N ILE A 968 50.84 23.06 84.73
CA ILE A 968 51.57 22.62 83.53
C ILE A 968 50.65 21.94 82.48
N LYS A 969 49.53 21.36 82.92
CA LYS A 969 48.56 20.70 82.03
C LYS A 969 47.48 21.65 81.51
N SER A 970 47.49 22.92 81.92
CA SER A 970 46.49 23.90 81.51
C SER A 970 46.70 24.39 80.07
N GLY A 971 45.58 24.67 79.38
CA GLY A 971 45.62 25.25 78.04
C GLY A 971 46.21 26.66 78.01
N ASN A 972 46.04 27.43 79.08
CA ASN A 972 46.58 28.79 79.20
C ASN A 972 48.11 28.79 79.28
N PHE A 973 48.70 27.89 80.08
CA PHE A 973 50.15 27.70 80.11
C PHE A 973 50.70 27.35 78.72
N THR A 974 50.04 26.41 78.02
CA THR A 974 50.51 25.93 76.71
C THR A 974 50.47 27.06 75.68
N THR A 975 49.40 27.85 75.67
CA THR A 975 49.23 28.99 74.76
C THR A 975 50.28 30.08 75.02
N ALA A 976 50.45 30.49 76.29
CA ALA A 976 51.42 31.53 76.64
C ALA A 976 52.87 31.08 76.45
N PHE A 977 53.17 29.80 76.70
CA PHE A 977 54.49 29.23 76.48
C PHE A 977 54.85 29.19 74.99
N TYR A 978 53.90 28.83 74.10
CA TYR A 978 54.13 28.89 72.66
C TYR A 978 54.34 30.32 72.17
N MET A 979 53.61 31.31 72.69
CA MET A 979 53.80 32.72 72.32
C MET A 979 55.16 33.26 72.76
N ALA A 980 55.58 32.96 74.00
CA ALA A 980 56.91 33.34 74.48
C ALA A 980 58.03 32.61 73.72
N HIS A 981 57.80 31.37 73.26
CA HIS A 981 58.73 30.63 72.43
C HIS A 981 58.79 31.16 70.99
N GLN A 982 57.66 31.60 70.43
CA GLN A 982 57.63 32.24 69.12
C GLN A 982 58.44 33.54 69.12
N ARG A 983 58.40 34.32 70.22
CA ARG A 983 59.27 35.49 70.39
C ARG A 983 60.77 35.15 70.33
N LEU A 984 61.19 33.99 70.85
CA LEU A 984 62.56 33.51 70.68
C LEU A 984 62.89 33.25 69.19
N MET A 985 61.97 32.69 68.42
CA MET A 985 62.20 32.40 67.00
C MET A 985 62.21 33.67 66.14
N ASP A 986 61.30 34.61 66.43
CA ASP A 986 61.10 35.82 65.64
C ASP A 986 62.09 36.94 66.01
N GLU A 987 62.37 37.15 67.30
CA GLU A 987 63.26 38.22 67.80
C GLU A 987 64.66 37.73 68.22
N LYS A 988 64.92 36.41 68.16
CA LYS A 988 66.15 35.75 68.65
C LYS A 988 66.44 35.95 70.15
N ASN A 989 65.48 36.45 70.93
CA ASN A 989 65.66 36.76 72.34
C ASN A 989 64.88 35.76 73.22
N ASP A 990 65.58 34.92 73.97
CA ASP A 990 64.93 33.99 74.90
C ASP A 990 64.55 34.73 76.17
N VAL A 991 63.25 34.89 76.40
CA VAL A 991 62.71 35.66 77.53
C VAL A 991 62.21 34.77 78.67
N ILE A 992 62.16 33.44 78.49
CA ILE A 992 61.42 32.56 79.40
C ILE A 992 62.22 32.23 80.68
N VAL A 993 61.56 32.22 81.82
CA VAL A 993 62.09 31.77 83.12
C VAL A 993 61.06 30.85 83.78
N LEU A 994 61.47 29.73 84.35
CA LEU A 994 60.57 28.75 84.97
C LEU A 994 60.86 28.63 86.47
N ILE A 995 59.83 28.83 87.29
CA ILE A 995 59.88 28.64 88.74
C ILE A 995 59.03 27.42 89.08
N LEU A 996 59.60 26.45 89.79
CA LEU A 996 58.93 25.23 90.24
C LEU A 996 58.66 25.35 91.74
N LEU A 997 57.39 25.54 92.13
CA LEU A 997 57.00 25.61 93.55
C LEU A 997 56.89 24.22 94.20
N GLU A 998 56.68 23.19 93.38
CA GLU A 998 56.57 21.79 93.80
C GLU A 998 57.63 20.94 93.08
N LYS A 999 57.95 19.76 93.62
CA LYS A 999 58.74 18.77 92.90
C LYS A 999 57.89 18.14 91.78
N VAL A 1000 57.95 18.75 90.60
CA VAL A 1000 57.21 18.27 89.43
C VAL A 1000 57.85 16.98 88.86
N PRO A 1001 57.06 15.95 88.49
CA PRO A 1001 57.59 14.71 87.91
C PRO A 1001 58.31 14.97 86.57
N CYS A 1002 59.51 14.41 86.45
CA CYS A 1002 60.52 14.69 85.41
C CYS A 1002 60.14 14.32 83.96
N ASN A 1003 58.88 14.18 83.54
CA ASN A 1003 58.49 13.64 82.22
C ASN A 1003 58.06 14.68 81.16
N SER A 1004 58.04 15.98 81.46
CA SER A 1004 57.76 17.02 80.44
C SER A 1004 58.97 17.23 79.50
N LYS A 1005 58.76 17.03 78.19
CA LYS A 1005 59.78 17.25 77.15
C LYS A 1005 60.34 18.68 77.18
N TYR A 1006 59.49 19.67 77.47
CA TYR A 1006 59.85 21.10 77.50
C TYR A 1006 60.79 21.46 78.65
N LEU A 1007 60.50 20.96 79.86
CA LEU A 1007 61.35 21.17 81.04
C LEU A 1007 62.71 20.47 80.89
N ARG A 1008 62.74 19.26 80.31
CA ARG A 1008 64.00 18.53 80.03
C ARG A 1008 64.87 19.29 79.03
N LEU A 1009 64.27 19.79 77.96
CA LEU A 1009 64.97 20.57 76.94
C LEU A 1009 65.52 21.87 77.55
N ARG A 1010 64.71 22.60 78.32
CA ARG A 1010 65.13 23.87 78.93
C ARG A 1010 66.18 23.72 80.02
N LYS A 1011 66.09 22.70 80.89
CA LYS A 1011 67.15 22.36 81.87
C LYS A 1011 68.49 22.05 81.17
N ARG A 1012 68.48 21.54 79.93
CA ARG A 1012 69.69 21.29 79.13
C ARG A 1012 70.19 22.55 78.40
N LEU A 1013 69.30 23.38 77.87
CA LEU A 1013 69.65 24.59 77.10
C LEU A 1013 70.11 25.74 77.99
N TYR A 1014 69.38 26.04 79.07
CA TYR A 1014 69.71 27.14 79.98
C TYR A 1014 69.28 26.82 81.42
N LYS A 1015 70.06 25.96 82.09
CA LYS A 1015 69.78 25.46 83.46
C LYS A 1015 69.50 26.57 84.47
N ARG A 1016 70.14 27.74 84.35
CA ARG A 1016 69.96 28.88 85.26
C ARG A 1016 68.59 29.53 85.18
N SER A 1017 67.85 29.37 84.06
CA SER A 1017 66.46 29.87 83.93
C SER A 1017 65.41 28.97 84.57
N VAL A 1018 65.80 27.85 85.19
CA VAL A 1018 64.88 26.94 85.87
C VAL A 1018 65.23 26.94 87.36
N LEU A 1019 64.38 27.56 88.16
CA LEU A 1019 64.57 27.75 89.60
C LEU A 1019 63.57 26.89 90.37
N GLU A 1020 64.04 26.21 91.41
CA GLU A 1020 63.21 25.37 92.28
C GLU A 1020 63.07 26.04 93.64
N TRP A 1021 61.84 26.17 94.13
CA TRP A 1021 61.56 26.75 95.43
C TRP A 1021 62.09 25.83 96.55
N PRO A 1022 62.97 26.31 97.44
CA PRO A 1022 63.62 25.45 98.42
C PRO A 1022 62.70 25.15 99.60
N THR A 1023 62.71 23.89 100.06
CA THR A 1023 61.98 23.45 101.26
C THR A 1023 62.64 23.89 102.57
N ASN A 1024 63.89 24.38 102.52
CA ASN A 1024 64.63 24.89 103.67
C ASN A 1024 64.55 26.44 103.72
N PRO A 1025 64.00 27.04 104.79
CA PRO A 1025 63.85 28.50 104.91
C PRO A 1025 65.15 29.29 104.74
N GLN A 1026 66.29 28.76 105.22
CA GLN A 1026 67.60 29.43 105.09
C GLN A 1026 68.08 29.52 103.63
N ALA A 1027 67.57 28.67 102.74
CA ALA A 1027 67.94 28.65 101.32
C ALA A 1027 67.05 29.56 100.44
N GLN A 1028 65.96 30.12 100.98
CA GLN A 1028 65.06 31.02 100.23
C GLN A 1028 65.77 32.34 99.85
N LEU A 1029 66.67 32.85 100.70
CA LEU A 1029 67.52 34.01 100.38
C LEU A 1029 68.36 33.78 99.10
N TYR A 1030 68.88 32.56 98.92
CA TYR A 1030 69.63 32.19 97.73
C TYR A 1030 68.74 32.05 96.48
N PHE A 1031 67.50 31.57 96.64
CA PHE A 1031 66.52 31.54 95.57
C PHE A 1031 66.21 32.95 95.06
N TRP A 1032 65.91 33.89 95.96
CA TRP A 1032 65.59 35.27 95.58
C TRP A 1032 66.77 35.99 94.93
N PHE A 1033 68.00 35.76 95.43
CA PHE A 1033 69.21 36.25 94.77
C PHE A 1033 69.37 35.67 93.35
N SER A 1034 69.13 34.37 93.18
CA SER A 1034 69.24 33.70 91.88
C SER A 1034 68.18 34.20 90.89
N LEU A 1035 66.94 34.39 91.34
CA LEU A 1035 65.86 34.93 90.51
C LEU A 1035 66.15 36.36 90.06
N ARG A 1036 66.58 37.24 90.97
CA ARG A 1036 66.98 38.62 90.63
C ARG A 1036 68.13 38.66 89.62
N SER A 1037 69.11 37.77 89.77
CA SER A 1037 70.24 37.65 88.83
C SER A 1037 69.78 37.26 87.42
N VAL A 1038 68.90 36.27 87.30
CA VAL A 1038 68.35 35.79 86.02
C VAL A 1038 67.47 36.85 85.35
N LEU A 1039 66.68 37.60 86.12
CA LEU A 1039 65.84 38.67 85.59
C LEU A 1039 66.65 39.89 85.13
N ALA A 1040 67.78 40.19 85.78
CA ALA A 1040 68.60 41.36 85.48
C ALA A 1040 69.66 41.15 84.39
N THR A 1041 70.01 39.91 84.04
CA THR A 1041 71.04 39.60 83.02
C THR A 1041 70.45 39.43 81.63
N GLU A 1042 71.16 39.90 80.59
CA GLU A 1042 70.76 39.71 79.18
C GLU A 1042 71.10 38.28 78.69
N SER A 1043 70.17 37.68 77.94
CA SER A 1043 70.15 36.26 77.55
C SER A 1043 71.37 35.83 76.72
N HIS A 1044 71.88 36.73 75.86
CA HIS A 1044 72.88 36.41 74.84
C HIS A 1044 74.30 36.12 75.39
N LYS A 1045 74.59 36.46 76.65
CA LYS A 1045 75.93 36.29 77.24
C LYS A 1045 76.13 34.99 78.02
N GLN A 1046 75.09 34.16 78.19
CA GLN A 1046 75.13 33.03 79.14
C GLN A 1046 74.68 31.66 78.61
N TYR A 1047 74.47 31.51 77.30
CA TYR A 1047 74.27 30.18 76.71
C TYR A 1047 75.56 29.35 76.77
N ASN A 1048 75.39 28.04 76.96
CA ASN A 1048 76.49 27.08 76.90
C ASN A 1048 77.17 27.18 75.51
N ASN A 1049 78.51 27.11 75.44
CA ASN A 1049 79.28 27.40 74.21
C ASN A 1049 78.85 26.58 72.97
N LEU A 1050 78.17 25.45 73.15
CA LEU A 1050 77.60 24.61 72.08
C LEU A 1050 76.41 25.22 71.32
N PHE A 1051 75.85 26.36 71.75
CA PHE A 1051 74.68 27.00 71.10
C PHE A 1051 74.97 28.40 70.51
N LYS A 1052 76.25 28.81 70.46
CA LYS A 1052 76.65 30.11 69.87
C LYS A 1052 76.72 30.10 68.33
N GLU A 1053 76.66 28.94 67.68
CA GLU A 1053 76.76 28.82 66.21
C GLU A 1053 75.42 28.75 65.48
N THR A 1054 74.28 28.74 66.19
CA THR A 1054 72.94 28.58 65.60
C THR A 1054 71.96 29.71 65.94
N LEU A 1055 72.41 30.81 66.55
CA LEU A 1055 71.61 32.02 66.80
C LEU A 1055 71.94 33.13 65.82
#